data_AF-A0A349VGK0-F1
#
_entry.id   AF-A0A349VGK0-F1
#
_cell.length_a   1.000
_cell.length_b   1.000
_cell.length_c   1.000
_cell.angle_alpha   90.00
_cell.angle_beta   90.00
_cell.angle_gamma   90.00
#
_symmetry.space_group_name_H-M   'P 1'
#
loop_
_entity.id
_entity.type
_entity.pdbx_description
1 polymer ?
#
loop_
_entity_poly.entity_id
_entity_poly.type
_entity_poly.pdbx_seq_one_letter_code
_entity_poly.pdbx_strand_id
1 'polypeptide(L)'
;MLAIGMVASFLTSNLTVSFILGLALNAPLVVADQASSVMGPKLASVVRSWSLAENFIDFGRGIVSLSAIGYFLGIVTVCLYISMVLIGRRHWTGRRDGARMGTHFVVRTAGLAVAALGVVLAFRVYDVRADLSAEQISSLSGDTKQLLAGLDTEQAIEVTAYVSPTVPEDYTQTRLTLLNMLRQFQRLSGGKLRVDVIETETKTEAASLASQQFGIEPVTVLSRERGAFRDEDIFLGCAFTCGLEKVVVPFFDRGTPVEYELIRSICTVAEQKRKRLGVVTTDADLFGGFDMASGQQRPRQPVLEELEKQYEVVQVDPAAPITETYDVLMVVQPSSLGPEQMNNFVAAVRSGQPVAIFEDPLPVLMNSVPGTSQPRRGGGGPMAMMQQQNQPKGDLGQLWDVLGLELAAGSGRPLMGQMGSSPYVVWQDYNPHPKLELPSEFVFIDAELGEADGGASRSFNQENPITSGLQEVLFPFPGALSKDDKVNLEWTPLVITGTRSGTIEVEQVLGNRGDMRQLRIFEKPGSQAMVLAAAVDRELPGTQSVTESEKESSDGDTTLIRAIVVADIDLMGPQIFGLRNRPDEVFGLNFDNVTFVLNVLDTLSGDERFLEIRKRKPKHRTLERIEDTVADAREMADMQRQKYITEFDKAEQGANAEMQKEVGEFEKKIEDMESGGNTDRQAAMQAVQQLASRQRLAQRRLDTKLEQLKRKRDAEIEQVERSLEATIRREQDWQKWLAVMLPPIPPLVVAFFVFFRRRAQEREGVAKSRLR
;
A
#
# COMPACT_ATOMS: atom_id res chain seq x y z
N MET A 1 -10.91 -0.83 38.18
CA MET A 1 -11.04 0.52 38.78
C MET A 1 -12.35 0.73 39.52
N LEU A 2 -13.52 0.68 38.86
CA LEU A 2 -14.81 0.94 39.53
C LEU A 2 -15.07 0.05 40.76
N ALA A 3 -14.77 -1.25 40.68
CA ALA A 3 -14.91 -2.16 41.81
C ALA A 3 -14.06 -1.77 43.03
N ILE A 4 -12.83 -1.26 42.81
CA ILE A 4 -11.95 -0.75 43.87
C ILE A 4 -12.51 0.56 44.45
N GLY A 5 -13.02 1.45 43.60
CA GLY A 5 -13.69 2.68 44.04
C GLY A 5 -14.94 2.42 44.88
N MET A 6 -15.72 1.38 44.56
CA MET A 6 -16.86 0.97 45.37
C MET A 6 -16.45 0.53 46.78
N VAL A 7 -15.35 -0.24 46.91
CA VAL A 7 -14.78 -0.60 48.22
C VAL A 7 -14.48 0.66 49.04
N ALA A 8 -13.83 1.67 48.43
CA ALA A 8 -13.55 2.95 49.09
C ALA A 8 -14.83 3.68 49.55
N SER A 9 -15.87 3.67 48.72
CA SER A 9 -17.16 4.28 49.04
C SER A 9 -17.90 3.61 50.19
N PHE A 10 -17.69 2.31 50.44
CA PHE A 10 -18.28 1.63 51.58
C PHE A 10 -17.46 1.77 52.87
N LEU A 11 -16.20 2.23 52.78
CA LEU A 11 -15.35 2.47 53.94
C LEU A 11 -15.64 3.80 54.64
N THR A 12 -16.21 4.79 53.94
CA THR A 12 -16.49 6.12 54.48
C THR A 12 -17.80 6.69 53.96
N SER A 13 -18.54 7.42 54.80
CA SER A 13 -19.75 8.14 54.41
C SER A 13 -19.46 9.48 53.75
N ASN A 14 -18.21 9.97 53.78
CA ASN A 14 -17.82 11.22 53.17
C ASN A 14 -17.35 11.00 51.73
N LEU A 15 -18.03 11.65 50.77
CA LEU A 15 -17.76 11.53 49.34
C LEU A 15 -16.32 11.95 48.95
N THR A 16 -15.78 13.03 49.51
CA THR A 16 -14.41 13.47 49.20
C THR A 16 -13.38 12.49 49.74
N VAL A 17 -13.59 11.96 50.95
CA VAL A 17 -12.69 10.94 51.52
C VAL A 17 -12.78 9.63 50.72
N SER A 18 -13.97 9.24 50.29
CA SER A 18 -14.19 8.07 49.42
C SER A 18 -13.43 8.22 48.10
N PHE A 19 -13.49 9.40 47.48
CA PHE A 19 -12.76 9.67 46.23
C PHE A 19 -11.25 9.55 46.42
N ILE A 20 -10.69 10.22 47.43
CA ILE A 20 -9.25 10.17 47.75
C ILE A 20 -8.81 8.74 48.04
N LEU A 21 -9.58 8.00 48.84
CA LEU A 21 -9.27 6.62 49.20
C LEU A 21 -9.39 5.68 47.99
N GLY A 22 -10.36 5.91 47.11
CA GLY A 22 -10.48 5.19 45.84
C GLY A 22 -9.27 5.43 44.95
N LEU A 23 -8.79 6.67 44.84
CA LEU A 23 -7.59 7.00 44.08
C LEU A 23 -6.34 6.34 44.70
N ALA A 24 -6.20 6.41 46.04
CA ALA A 24 -5.10 5.79 46.77
C ALA A 24 -5.07 4.26 46.63
N LEU A 25 -6.23 3.59 46.61
CA LEU A 25 -6.30 2.14 46.42
C LEU A 25 -6.00 1.70 44.98
N ASN A 26 -6.28 2.53 43.97
CA ASN A 26 -5.94 2.24 42.59
C ASN A 26 -4.49 2.61 42.25
N ALA A 27 -3.90 3.60 42.95
CA ALA A 27 -2.57 4.12 42.65
C ALA A 27 -1.46 3.05 42.55
N PRO A 28 -1.34 2.05 43.46
CA PRO A 28 -0.31 1.03 43.34
C PRO A 28 -0.37 0.24 42.03
N LEU A 29 -1.59 -0.04 41.53
CA LEU A 29 -1.79 -0.80 40.30
C LEU A 29 -1.47 0.00 39.04
N VAL A 30 -1.58 1.34 39.11
CA VAL A 30 -1.25 2.25 38.01
C VAL A 30 0.24 2.58 38.01
N VAL A 31 0.78 2.95 39.17
CA VAL A 31 2.18 3.39 39.34
C VAL A 31 3.16 2.21 39.21
N ALA A 32 2.71 0.96 39.43
CA ALA A 32 3.53 -0.22 39.20
C ALA A 32 4.15 -0.29 37.81
N ASP A 33 3.55 0.36 36.80
CA ASP A 33 4.13 0.45 35.46
C ASP A 33 5.46 1.22 35.42
N GLN A 34 5.60 2.25 36.27
CA GLN A 34 6.79 3.09 36.40
C GLN A 34 7.82 2.53 37.38
N ALA A 35 7.70 1.26 37.80
CA ALA A 35 8.57 0.68 38.83
C ALA A 35 10.07 0.70 38.47
N SER A 36 10.41 0.74 37.17
CA SER A 36 11.80 0.89 36.69
C SER A 36 12.46 2.21 37.08
N SER A 37 11.68 3.25 37.38
CA SER A 37 12.21 4.56 37.80
C SER A 37 12.68 4.59 39.26
N VAL A 38 12.23 3.64 40.10
CA VAL A 38 12.45 3.65 41.55
C VAL A 38 13.19 2.40 42.04
N MET A 39 13.13 1.29 41.32
CA MET A 39 13.63 -0.02 41.76
C MET A 39 14.58 -0.65 40.73
N GLY A 40 15.47 -1.54 41.19
CA GLY A 40 16.37 -2.28 40.31
C GLY A 40 15.64 -3.21 39.32
N PRO A 41 16.26 -3.56 38.18
CA PRO A 41 15.57 -4.13 37.01
C PRO A 41 14.82 -5.43 37.28
N LYS A 42 15.38 -6.33 38.12
CA LYS A 42 14.71 -7.59 38.49
C LYS A 42 13.42 -7.34 39.28
N LEU A 43 13.47 -6.50 40.31
CA LEU A 43 12.28 -6.18 41.13
C LEU A 43 11.27 -5.35 40.34
N ALA A 44 11.75 -4.39 39.54
CA ALA A 44 10.91 -3.58 38.67
C ALA A 44 10.10 -4.43 37.69
N SER A 45 10.73 -5.44 37.06
CA SER A 45 10.03 -6.34 36.14
C SER A 45 8.89 -7.13 36.80
N VAL A 46 9.12 -7.61 38.03
CA VAL A 46 8.11 -8.33 38.80
C VAL A 46 6.95 -7.40 39.14
N VAL A 47 7.23 -6.23 39.72
CA VAL A 47 6.19 -5.25 40.10
C VAL A 47 5.40 -4.79 38.89
N ARG A 48 6.09 -4.45 37.79
CA ARG A 48 5.47 -4.03 36.54
C ARG A 48 4.57 -5.09 35.94
N SER A 49 4.91 -6.38 36.07
CA SER A 49 4.03 -7.47 35.60
C SER A 49 2.66 -7.49 36.30
N TRP A 50 2.51 -6.87 37.46
CA TRP A 50 1.25 -6.72 38.19
C TRP A 50 0.59 -5.36 37.97
N SER A 51 1.10 -4.52 37.06
CA SER A 51 0.47 -3.24 36.73
C SER A 51 -0.78 -3.45 35.87
N LEU A 52 -1.73 -2.53 35.97
CA LEU A 52 -2.90 -2.54 35.08
C LEU A 52 -2.50 -2.28 33.63
N ALA A 53 -1.52 -1.40 33.40
CA ALA A 53 -1.04 -1.06 32.07
C ALA A 53 -0.50 -2.31 31.36
N GLU A 54 0.42 -3.05 31.99
CA GLU A 54 1.07 -4.22 31.39
C GLU A 54 0.05 -5.33 31.05
N ASN A 55 -0.90 -5.61 31.94
CA ASN A 55 -1.94 -6.60 31.66
C ASN A 55 -3.02 -6.07 30.68
N PHE A 56 -3.09 -4.76 30.44
CA PHE A 56 -4.01 -4.16 29.47
C PHE A 56 -3.42 -4.06 28.05
N ILE A 57 -2.09 -4.07 27.92
CA ILE A 57 -1.40 -3.96 26.63
C ILE A 57 -1.89 -5.03 25.63
N ASP A 58 -2.14 -6.26 26.07
CA ASP A 58 -2.69 -7.32 25.20
C ASP A 58 -4.03 -6.89 24.58
N PHE A 59 -4.97 -6.39 25.40
CA PHE A 59 -6.27 -5.92 24.91
C PHE A 59 -6.16 -4.72 23.98
N GLY A 60 -5.25 -3.78 24.29
CA GLY A 60 -4.98 -2.63 23.43
C GLY A 60 -4.48 -3.01 22.03
N ARG A 61 -3.91 -4.21 21.88
CA ARG A 61 -3.46 -4.78 20.60
C ARG A 61 -4.48 -5.69 19.93
N GLY A 62 -5.69 -5.83 20.50
CA GLY A 62 -6.69 -6.79 20.04
C GLY A 62 -6.41 -8.24 20.45
N ILE A 63 -5.41 -8.49 21.30
CA ILE A 63 -5.12 -9.82 21.84
C ILE A 63 -5.95 -10.03 23.10
N VAL A 64 -6.69 -11.13 23.14
CA VAL A 64 -7.40 -11.58 24.33
C VAL A 64 -6.62 -12.75 24.92
N SER A 65 -5.92 -12.50 26.02
CA SER A 65 -5.20 -13.52 26.79
C SER A 65 -6.00 -13.98 28.01
N LEU A 66 -5.96 -15.28 28.28
CA LEU A 66 -6.63 -15.89 29.44
C LEU A 66 -6.08 -15.31 30.74
N SER A 67 -4.76 -15.08 30.79
CA SER A 67 -4.06 -14.49 31.93
C SER A 67 -4.53 -13.06 32.25
N ALA A 68 -4.69 -12.20 31.23
CA ALA A 68 -5.18 -10.84 31.42
C ALA A 68 -6.65 -10.82 31.85
N ILE A 69 -7.51 -11.66 31.24
CA ILE A 69 -8.91 -11.81 31.68
C ILE A 69 -8.95 -12.25 33.15
N GLY A 70 -8.19 -13.28 33.50
CA GLY A 70 -8.12 -13.80 34.86
C GLY A 70 -7.67 -12.75 35.87
N TYR A 71 -6.72 -11.89 35.47
CA TYR A 71 -6.23 -10.79 36.30
C TYR A 71 -7.31 -9.75 36.57
N PHE A 72 -7.99 -9.24 35.54
CA PHE A 72 -9.05 -8.24 35.71
C PHE A 72 -10.28 -8.81 36.43
N LEU A 73 -10.73 -10.01 36.06
CA LEU A 73 -11.84 -10.68 36.75
C LEU A 73 -11.49 -10.98 38.20
N GLY A 74 -10.27 -11.44 38.49
CA GLY A 74 -9.81 -11.69 39.86
C GLY A 74 -9.91 -10.45 40.75
N ILE A 75 -9.42 -9.30 40.27
CA ILE A 75 -9.54 -8.01 40.98
C ILE A 75 -11.01 -7.63 41.19
N VAL A 76 -11.84 -7.76 40.15
CA VAL A 76 -13.27 -7.43 40.22
C VAL A 76 -13.98 -8.31 41.24
N THR A 77 -13.79 -9.63 41.19
CA THR A 77 -14.41 -10.60 42.10
C THR A 77 -14.01 -10.35 43.55
N VAL A 78 -12.72 -10.13 43.82
CA VAL A 78 -12.23 -9.82 45.18
C VAL A 78 -12.82 -8.51 45.69
N CYS A 79 -12.82 -7.44 44.88
CA CYS A 79 -13.32 -6.14 45.29
C CYS A 79 -14.85 -6.12 45.48
N LEU A 80 -15.61 -6.80 44.61
CA LEU A 80 -17.05 -6.96 44.77
C LEU A 80 -17.39 -7.78 46.01
N TYR A 81 -16.63 -8.83 46.30
CA TYR A 81 -16.81 -9.60 47.54
C TYR A 81 -16.50 -8.75 48.78
N ILE A 82 -15.42 -7.97 48.77
CA ILE A 82 -15.13 -7.01 49.86
C ILE A 82 -16.28 -6.00 50.02
N SER A 83 -16.80 -5.49 48.91
CA SER A 83 -17.92 -4.53 48.93
C SER A 83 -19.17 -5.17 49.54
N MET A 84 -19.50 -6.41 49.16
CA MET A 84 -20.58 -7.19 49.77
C MET A 84 -20.40 -7.35 51.29
N VAL A 85 -19.19 -7.68 51.74
CA VAL A 85 -18.87 -7.82 53.17
C VAL A 85 -19.04 -6.48 53.92
N LEU A 86 -18.58 -5.38 53.33
CA LEU A 86 -18.68 -4.03 53.92
C LEU A 86 -20.13 -3.55 54.00
N ILE A 87 -20.96 -3.78 52.99
CA ILE A 87 -22.41 -3.52 53.03
C ILE A 87 -23.07 -4.34 54.16
N GLY A 88 -22.68 -5.60 54.28
CA GLY A 88 -23.18 -6.52 55.31
C GLY A 88 -22.77 -6.15 56.74
N ARG A 89 -21.74 -5.30 56.92
CA ARG A 89 -21.09 -5.02 58.23
C ARG A 89 -22.09 -4.71 59.34
N ARG A 90 -23.07 -3.85 59.07
CA ARG A 90 -24.10 -3.44 60.04
C ARG A 90 -24.94 -4.62 60.58
N HIS A 91 -25.11 -5.69 59.81
CA HIS A 91 -25.98 -6.82 60.16
C HIS A 91 -25.29 -7.89 61.01
N TRP A 92 -23.97 -8.01 60.94
CA TRP A 92 -23.21 -9.02 61.69
C TRP A 92 -22.41 -8.46 62.87
N THR A 93 -22.12 -7.16 62.92
CA THR A 93 -21.45 -6.55 64.09
C THR A 93 -22.33 -6.47 65.33
N GLY A 94 -23.66 -6.57 65.19
CA GLY A 94 -24.62 -6.50 66.32
C GLY A 94 -24.98 -7.85 66.98
N ARG A 95 -24.46 -8.99 66.49
CA ARG A 95 -24.72 -10.32 67.07
C ARG A 95 -23.66 -10.68 68.12
N ARG A 96 -24.02 -11.53 69.11
CA ARG A 96 -23.09 -12.06 70.13
C ARG A 96 -21.82 -12.69 69.54
N ASP A 97 -21.90 -13.24 68.33
CA ASP A 97 -20.77 -13.83 67.59
C ASP A 97 -20.13 -12.90 66.54
N GLY A 98 -20.38 -11.59 66.60
CA GLY A 98 -19.96 -10.63 65.57
C GLY A 98 -18.45 -10.60 65.31
N ALA A 99 -17.64 -10.77 66.36
CA ALA A 99 -16.17 -10.86 66.23
C ALA A 99 -15.72 -12.11 65.46
N ARG A 100 -16.36 -13.27 65.70
CA ARG A 100 -16.07 -14.53 64.99
C ARG A 100 -16.52 -14.47 63.53
N MET A 101 -17.63 -13.80 63.24
CA MET A 101 -18.07 -13.58 61.86
C MET A 101 -17.11 -12.67 61.09
N GLY A 102 -16.53 -11.65 61.74
CA GLY A 102 -15.53 -10.78 61.12
C GLY A 102 -14.27 -11.52 60.72
N THR A 103 -13.74 -12.37 61.59
CA THR A 103 -12.56 -13.19 61.26
C THR A 103 -12.87 -14.17 60.13
N HIS A 104 -14.06 -14.77 60.09
CA HIS A 104 -14.49 -15.59 58.95
C HIS A 104 -14.51 -14.83 57.63
N PHE A 105 -15.03 -13.60 57.59
CA PHE A 105 -15.03 -12.80 56.38
C PHE A 105 -13.62 -12.41 55.93
N VAL A 106 -12.73 -12.05 56.86
CA VAL A 106 -11.32 -11.73 56.56
C VAL A 106 -10.59 -12.96 55.99
N VAL A 107 -10.77 -14.13 56.60
CA VAL A 107 -10.17 -15.39 56.10
C VAL A 107 -10.70 -15.73 54.71
N ARG A 108 -12.01 -15.54 54.46
CA ARG A 108 -12.60 -15.77 53.14
C ARG A 108 -12.11 -14.76 52.10
N THR A 109 -11.98 -13.47 52.45
CA THR A 109 -11.43 -12.46 51.52
C THR A 109 -9.98 -12.77 51.18
N ALA A 110 -9.17 -13.16 52.17
CA ALA A 110 -7.78 -13.54 51.95
C ALA A 110 -7.67 -14.83 51.11
N GLY A 111 -8.49 -15.84 51.41
CA GLY A 111 -8.56 -17.08 50.63
C GLY A 111 -8.99 -16.84 49.19
N LEU A 112 -9.98 -15.97 48.96
CA LEU A 112 -10.42 -15.58 47.63
C LEU A 112 -9.33 -14.80 46.87
N ALA A 113 -8.60 -13.91 47.55
CA ALA A 113 -7.48 -13.19 46.94
C ALA A 113 -6.34 -14.14 46.55
N VAL A 114 -5.99 -15.10 47.40
CA VAL A 114 -4.99 -16.14 47.10
C VAL A 114 -5.46 -17.04 45.97
N ALA A 115 -6.74 -17.43 45.94
CA ALA A 115 -7.31 -18.22 44.85
C ALA A 115 -7.28 -17.44 43.52
N ALA A 116 -7.68 -16.18 43.52
CA ALA A 116 -7.61 -15.31 42.33
C ALA A 116 -6.15 -15.17 41.84
N LEU A 117 -5.21 -14.95 42.75
CA LEU A 117 -3.78 -14.90 42.45
C LEU A 117 -3.26 -16.23 41.87
N GLY A 118 -3.66 -17.36 42.43
CA GLY A 118 -3.32 -18.70 41.94
C GLY A 118 -3.86 -18.97 40.54
N VAL A 119 -5.11 -18.56 40.25
CA VAL A 119 -5.70 -18.65 38.90
C VAL A 119 -4.91 -17.82 37.90
N VAL A 120 -4.55 -16.58 38.25
CA VAL A 120 -3.73 -15.71 37.37
C VAL A 120 -2.38 -16.36 37.08
N LEU A 121 -1.70 -16.90 38.10
CA LEU A 121 -0.41 -17.57 37.92
C LEU A 121 -0.54 -18.84 37.06
N ALA A 122 -1.58 -19.64 37.25
CA ALA A 122 -1.84 -20.82 36.43
C ALA A 122 -2.10 -20.43 34.96
N PHE A 123 -2.91 -19.39 34.73
CA PHE A 123 -3.16 -18.87 33.39
C PHE A 123 -1.92 -18.25 32.75
N ARG A 124 -0.97 -17.69 33.52
CA ARG A 124 0.31 -17.23 32.96
C ARG A 124 1.18 -18.37 32.43
N VAL A 125 1.06 -19.57 32.99
CA VAL A 125 1.81 -20.76 32.55
C VAL A 125 1.15 -21.41 31.33
N TYR A 126 -0.18 -21.53 31.33
CA TYR A 126 -0.96 -22.16 30.27
C TYR A 126 -1.73 -21.14 29.42
N ASP A 127 -1.13 -19.97 29.20
CA ASP A 127 -1.83 -18.83 28.62
C ASP A 127 -2.28 -19.14 27.19
N VAL A 128 -3.57 -19.09 26.95
CA VAL A 128 -4.15 -19.15 25.60
C VAL A 128 -4.40 -17.72 25.16
N ARG A 129 -3.83 -17.36 24.01
CA ARG A 129 -3.94 -16.02 23.43
C ARG A 129 -4.64 -16.12 22.09
N ALA A 130 -5.73 -15.39 21.95
CA ALA A 130 -6.42 -15.23 20.69
C ALA A 130 -6.21 -13.79 20.19
N ASP A 131 -5.69 -13.64 18.98
CA ASP A 131 -5.65 -12.35 18.31
C ASP A 131 -7.00 -12.13 17.62
N LEU A 132 -7.82 -11.25 18.20
CA LEU A 132 -9.13 -10.85 17.70
C LEU A 132 -9.06 -9.52 16.93
N SER A 133 -7.86 -8.99 16.70
CA SER A 133 -7.69 -7.84 15.80
C SER A 133 -8.07 -8.25 14.38
N ALA A 134 -8.56 -7.29 13.60
CA ALA A 134 -8.99 -7.54 12.21
C ALA A 134 -7.83 -8.03 11.32
N GLU A 135 -6.60 -7.60 11.61
CA GLU A 135 -5.41 -7.86 10.79
C GLU A 135 -4.55 -9.00 11.34
N GLN A 136 -4.80 -9.42 12.59
CA GLN A 136 -4.11 -10.50 13.28
C GLN A 136 -2.57 -10.38 13.34
N ILE A 137 -2.03 -9.15 13.21
CA ILE A 137 -0.59 -8.84 13.14
C ILE A 137 0.20 -9.21 14.40
N SER A 138 -0.49 -9.52 15.51
CA SER A 138 0.15 -9.89 16.78
C SER A 138 0.26 -11.41 16.98
N SER A 139 -0.22 -12.20 16.02
CA SER A 139 -0.12 -13.66 15.98
C SER A 139 0.69 -14.11 14.77
N LEU A 140 1.18 -15.34 14.76
CA LEU A 140 1.86 -15.93 13.59
C LEU A 140 0.85 -16.55 12.61
N SER A 141 1.12 -16.35 11.32
CA SER A 141 0.37 -16.96 10.22
C SER A 141 0.49 -18.49 10.23
N GLY A 142 -0.44 -19.16 9.54
CA GLY A 142 -0.36 -20.60 9.33
C GLY A 142 0.94 -20.99 8.61
N ASP A 143 1.29 -20.23 7.58
CA ASP A 143 2.44 -20.50 6.71
C ASP A 143 3.76 -20.31 7.46
N THR A 144 3.90 -19.25 8.27
CA THR A 144 5.09 -19.08 9.14
C THR A 144 5.28 -20.28 10.07
N LYS A 145 4.20 -20.83 10.65
CA LYS A 145 4.29 -22.02 11.51
C LYS A 145 4.72 -23.25 10.73
N GLN A 146 4.22 -23.42 9.50
CA GLN A 146 4.61 -24.52 8.62
C GLN A 146 6.09 -24.41 8.20
N LEU A 147 6.52 -23.22 7.78
CA LEU A 147 7.91 -22.92 7.42
C LEU A 147 8.86 -23.18 8.58
N LEU A 148 8.55 -22.68 9.79
CA LEU A 148 9.37 -22.91 10.98
C LEU A 148 9.44 -24.39 11.38
N ALA A 149 8.34 -25.13 11.24
CA ALA A 149 8.32 -26.58 11.51
C ALA A 149 9.14 -27.36 10.46
N GLY A 150 9.09 -26.91 9.20
CA GLY A 150 9.75 -27.50 8.05
C GLY A 150 11.23 -27.13 7.87
N LEU A 151 11.79 -26.23 8.69
CA LEU A 151 13.22 -25.87 8.63
C LEU A 151 14.09 -27.11 8.76
N ASP A 152 14.86 -27.47 7.74
CA ASP A 152 15.80 -28.60 7.78
C ASP A 152 17.22 -28.07 7.69
N THR A 153 17.80 -27.73 8.85
CA THR A 153 19.16 -27.17 8.93
C THR A 153 20.06 -28.06 9.78
N GLU A 154 21.25 -28.38 9.26
CA GLU A 154 22.28 -29.12 10.00
C GLU A 154 22.83 -28.31 11.19
N GLN A 155 22.82 -26.98 11.06
CA GLN A 155 23.29 -26.03 12.06
C GLN A 155 22.12 -25.21 12.61
N ALA A 156 22.25 -24.77 13.87
CA ALA A 156 21.29 -23.86 14.45
C ALA A 156 21.42 -22.48 13.79
N ILE A 157 20.28 -21.90 13.41
CA ILE A 157 20.20 -20.55 12.88
C ILE A 157 20.32 -19.59 14.06
N GLU A 158 21.33 -18.73 14.04
CA GLU A 158 21.54 -17.69 15.04
C GLU A 158 20.95 -16.38 14.55
N VAL A 159 20.11 -15.76 15.38
CA VAL A 159 19.47 -14.47 15.12
C VAL A 159 19.92 -13.49 16.19
N THR A 160 20.71 -12.49 15.80
CA THR A 160 21.21 -11.45 16.69
C THR A 160 20.45 -10.15 16.40
N ALA A 161 19.61 -9.74 17.35
CA ALA A 161 18.81 -8.52 17.24
C ALA A 161 19.46 -7.38 18.03
N TYR A 162 19.80 -6.28 17.35
CA TYR A 162 20.31 -5.06 17.96
C TYR A 162 19.17 -4.05 18.09
N VAL A 163 18.67 -3.88 19.32
CA VAL A 163 17.43 -3.15 19.58
C VAL A 163 17.66 -2.11 20.68
N SER A 164 17.25 -0.86 20.46
CA SER A 164 17.35 0.18 21.48
C SER A 164 16.39 -0.08 22.66
N PRO A 165 16.81 0.19 23.91
CA PRO A 165 15.97 0.01 25.10
C PRO A 165 14.70 0.85 25.04
N THR A 166 14.83 2.09 24.57
CA THR A 166 13.75 3.05 24.34
C THR A 166 13.72 3.45 22.87
N VAL A 167 12.51 3.61 22.33
CA VAL A 167 12.27 4.12 20.98
C VAL A 167 11.14 5.15 21.05
N PRO A 168 11.05 6.08 20.09
CA PRO A 168 9.93 7.00 19.97
C PRO A 168 8.56 6.30 19.95
N GLU A 169 7.51 7.06 20.27
CA GLU A 169 6.12 6.55 20.34
C GLU A 169 5.73 5.82 19.04
N ASP A 170 6.07 6.40 17.89
CA ASP A 170 5.72 5.86 16.58
C ASP A 170 6.39 4.50 16.25
N TYR A 171 7.52 4.17 16.90
CA TYR A 171 8.24 2.90 16.71
C TYR A 171 7.97 1.88 17.82
N THR A 172 7.24 2.28 18.86
CA THR A 172 6.98 1.43 20.03
C THR A 172 6.26 0.15 19.64
N GLN A 173 5.32 0.24 18.70
CA GLN A 173 4.60 -0.93 18.18
C GLN A 173 5.54 -1.87 17.40
N THR A 174 6.30 -1.36 16.44
CA THR A 174 7.25 -2.16 15.63
C THR A 174 8.26 -2.89 16.50
N ARG A 175 8.86 -2.20 17.48
CA ARG A 175 9.80 -2.80 18.44
C ARG A 175 9.17 -3.96 19.22
N LEU A 176 7.95 -3.76 19.73
CA LEU A 176 7.26 -4.77 20.51
C LEU A 176 6.87 -5.97 19.65
N THR A 177 6.41 -5.74 18.41
CA THR A 177 6.13 -6.79 17.43
C THR A 177 7.40 -7.60 17.14
N LEU A 178 8.52 -6.94 16.84
CA LEU A 178 9.81 -7.60 16.59
C LEU A 178 10.24 -8.51 17.75
N LEU A 179 10.30 -7.97 18.96
CA LEU A 179 10.71 -8.74 20.14
C LEU A 179 9.76 -9.90 20.44
N ASN A 180 8.46 -9.72 20.21
CA ASN A 180 7.48 -10.78 20.40
C ASN A 180 7.61 -11.87 19.36
N MET A 181 7.75 -11.51 18.07
CA MET A 181 7.90 -12.46 16.98
C MET A 181 9.18 -13.28 17.15
N LEU A 182 10.32 -12.64 17.42
CA LEU A 182 11.59 -13.34 17.67
C LEU A 182 11.45 -14.40 18.79
N ARG A 183 10.80 -14.05 19.91
CA ARG A 183 10.53 -15.02 20.99
C ARG A 183 9.61 -16.16 20.56
N GLN A 184 8.58 -15.87 19.76
CA GLN A 184 7.65 -16.89 19.28
C GLN A 184 8.34 -17.84 18.28
N PHE A 185 9.14 -17.30 17.36
CA PHE A 185 9.92 -18.06 16.40
C PHE A 185 10.90 -19.00 17.11
N GLN A 186 11.63 -18.50 18.13
CA GLN A 186 12.52 -19.34 18.94
C GLN A 186 11.78 -20.51 19.59
N ARG A 187 10.61 -20.25 20.20
CA ARG A 187 9.81 -21.30 20.86
C ARG A 187 9.26 -22.34 19.89
N LEU A 188 8.82 -21.93 18.70
CA LEU A 188 8.20 -22.81 17.72
C LEU A 188 9.21 -23.59 16.88
N SER A 189 10.42 -23.07 16.69
CA SER A 189 11.49 -23.71 15.91
C SER A 189 12.00 -25.04 16.48
N GLY A 190 11.58 -25.45 17.68
CA GLY A 190 12.01 -26.70 18.31
C GLY A 190 13.51 -26.74 18.65
N GLY A 191 14.16 -25.58 18.80
CA GLY A 191 15.60 -25.46 19.09
C GLY A 191 16.50 -25.25 17.88
N LYS A 192 15.94 -25.21 16.66
CA LYS A 192 16.67 -24.91 15.42
C LYS A 192 17.06 -23.43 15.30
N LEU A 193 16.34 -22.55 16.01
CA LEU A 193 16.60 -21.12 16.05
C LEU A 193 17.13 -20.71 17.44
N ARG A 194 18.23 -19.96 17.49
CA ARG A 194 18.72 -19.29 18.70
C ARG A 194 18.62 -17.78 18.48
N VAL A 195 17.86 -17.11 19.33
CA VAL A 195 17.73 -15.66 19.30
C VAL A 195 18.53 -15.06 20.44
N ASP A 196 19.39 -14.09 20.13
CA ASP A 196 20.03 -13.21 21.10
C ASP A 196 19.58 -11.77 20.86
N VAL A 197 19.18 -11.07 21.92
CA VAL A 197 18.70 -9.69 21.84
C VAL A 197 19.66 -8.81 22.62
N ILE A 198 20.40 -8.00 21.90
CA ILE A 198 21.42 -7.10 22.43
C ILE A 198 20.82 -5.70 22.51
N GLU A 199 20.58 -5.23 23.73
CA GLU A 199 20.18 -3.85 23.98
C GLU A 199 21.29 -2.90 23.50
N THR A 200 20.98 -2.03 22.54
CA THR A 200 21.98 -1.25 21.80
C THR A 200 21.64 0.24 21.80
N GLU A 201 22.57 1.04 22.31
CA GLU A 201 22.51 2.50 22.31
C GLU A 201 23.66 3.08 21.47
N THR A 202 23.52 4.32 21.01
CA THR A 202 24.58 4.98 20.25
C THR A 202 25.87 5.10 21.08
N LYS A 203 27.02 4.97 20.41
CA LYS A 203 28.36 5.07 21.01
C LYS A 203 28.66 4.01 22.09
N THR A 204 27.98 2.86 22.06
CA THR A 204 28.31 1.69 22.88
C THR A 204 29.19 0.69 22.14
N GLU A 205 29.83 -0.23 22.88
CA GLU A 205 30.59 -1.34 22.27
C GLU A 205 29.67 -2.25 21.42
N ALA A 206 28.45 -2.50 21.89
CA ALA A 206 27.44 -3.23 21.14
C ALA A 206 27.13 -2.58 19.79
N ALA A 207 27.00 -1.24 19.73
CA ALA A 207 26.80 -0.51 18.47
C ALA A 207 28.00 -0.62 17.53
N SER A 208 29.22 -0.57 18.08
CA SER A 208 30.46 -0.77 17.30
C SER A 208 30.52 -2.19 16.71
N LEU A 209 30.16 -3.22 17.48
CA LEU A 209 30.08 -4.60 17.01
C LEU A 209 29.00 -4.77 15.94
N ALA A 210 27.81 -4.19 16.13
CA ALA A 210 26.70 -4.24 15.19
C ALA A 210 27.11 -3.69 13.81
N SER A 211 27.76 -2.53 13.79
CA SER A 211 28.26 -1.89 12.56
C SER A 211 29.40 -2.70 11.93
N GLN A 212 30.41 -3.11 12.70
CA GLN A 212 31.57 -3.82 12.14
C GLN A 212 31.25 -5.24 11.64
N GLN A 213 30.43 -5.99 12.38
CA GLN A 213 30.13 -7.38 12.04
C GLN A 213 28.97 -7.49 11.06
N PHE A 214 27.96 -6.63 11.17
CA PHE A 214 26.70 -6.79 10.45
C PHE A 214 26.32 -5.57 9.59
N GLY A 215 27.02 -4.43 9.68
CA GLY A 215 26.65 -3.21 8.98
C GLY A 215 25.37 -2.57 9.53
N ILE A 216 24.98 -2.91 10.76
CA ILE A 216 23.80 -2.33 11.42
C ILE A 216 24.22 -1.03 12.09
N GLU A 217 23.75 0.09 11.53
CA GLU A 217 24.05 1.45 11.98
C GLU A 217 22.81 2.11 12.62
N PRO A 218 22.99 3.11 13.50
CA PRO A 218 21.86 3.84 14.05
C PRO A 218 21.14 4.63 12.96
N VAL A 219 19.81 4.60 12.98
CA VAL A 219 18.98 5.39 12.09
C VAL A 219 18.41 6.58 12.86
N THR A 220 18.68 7.79 12.38
CA THR A 220 18.07 9.01 12.90
C THR A 220 16.63 9.08 12.43
N VAL A 221 15.70 9.10 13.39
CA VAL A 221 14.27 9.20 13.14
C VAL A 221 13.74 10.49 13.74
N LEU A 222 12.85 11.17 13.02
CA LEU A 222 12.18 12.35 13.52
C LEU A 222 10.93 11.90 14.28
N SER A 223 10.84 12.31 15.54
CA SER A 223 9.68 12.05 16.39
C SER A 223 9.00 13.36 16.78
N ARG A 224 7.67 13.37 16.78
CA ARG A 224 6.88 14.51 17.25
C ARG A 224 6.40 14.26 18.68
N GLU A 225 7.25 14.61 19.65
CA GLU A 225 6.86 14.54 21.06
C GLU A 225 6.24 15.85 21.54
N ARG A 226 4.97 15.80 21.99
CA ARG A 226 4.25 16.95 22.58
C ARG A 226 4.26 18.22 21.71
N GLY A 227 4.25 18.05 20.39
CA GLY A 227 4.23 19.15 19.42
C GLY A 227 5.59 19.72 19.03
N ALA A 228 6.70 19.24 19.61
CA ALA A 228 8.05 19.56 19.18
C ALA A 228 8.63 18.38 18.38
N PHE A 229 9.36 18.68 17.31
CA PHE A 229 10.12 17.67 16.56
C PHE A 229 11.47 17.44 17.25
N ARG A 230 11.86 16.17 17.41
CA ARG A 230 13.16 15.76 17.91
C ARG A 230 13.74 14.67 17.01
N ASP A 231 15.03 14.80 16.73
CA ASP A 231 15.83 13.77 16.09
C ASP A 231 16.34 12.82 17.18
N GLU A 232 16.03 11.53 17.05
CA GLU A 232 16.54 10.49 17.92
C GLU A 232 17.18 9.37 17.09
N ASP A 233 18.36 8.92 17.50
CA ASP A 233 19.07 7.82 16.85
C ASP A 233 18.70 6.49 17.52
N ILE A 234 18.15 5.55 16.76
CA ILE A 234 17.70 4.25 17.29
C ILE A 234 18.25 3.07 16.49
N PHE A 235 18.35 1.92 17.17
CA PHE A 235 18.64 0.61 16.59
C PHE A 235 17.40 -0.26 16.61
N LEU A 236 17.02 -0.78 15.45
CA LEU A 236 15.98 -1.81 15.28
C LEU A 236 16.42 -2.74 14.15
N GLY A 237 17.55 -3.42 14.29
CA GLY A 237 18.12 -4.29 13.25
C GLY A 237 18.23 -5.76 13.68
N CYS A 238 18.29 -6.68 12.73
CA CYS A 238 18.52 -8.11 12.97
C CYS A 238 19.52 -8.69 11.98
N ALA A 239 20.43 -9.53 12.48
CA ALA A 239 21.30 -10.36 11.66
C ALA A 239 20.94 -11.83 11.83
N PHE A 240 20.96 -12.58 10.73
CA PHE A 240 20.65 -14.00 10.65
C PHE A 240 21.88 -14.71 10.10
N THR A 241 22.34 -15.75 10.79
CA THR A 241 23.50 -16.53 10.39
C THR A 241 23.23 -18.02 10.48
N CYS A 242 23.63 -18.76 9.45
CA CYS A 242 23.60 -20.23 9.42
C CYS A 242 24.84 -20.72 8.64
N GLY A 243 25.83 -21.27 9.33
CA GLY A 243 27.10 -21.63 8.71
C GLY A 243 27.82 -20.41 8.12
N LEU A 244 28.00 -20.41 6.80
CA LEU A 244 28.64 -19.31 6.06
C LEU A 244 27.63 -18.29 5.51
N GLU A 245 26.35 -18.65 5.48
CA GLU A 245 25.29 -17.78 4.98
C GLU A 245 24.92 -16.74 6.03
N LYS A 246 24.77 -15.49 5.58
CA LYS A 246 24.41 -14.35 6.42
C LYS A 246 23.43 -13.44 5.70
N VAL A 247 22.34 -13.11 6.37
CA VAL A 247 21.36 -12.11 5.92
C VAL A 247 21.23 -11.05 7.01
N VAL A 248 21.13 -9.78 6.63
CA VAL A 248 20.98 -8.67 7.57
C VAL A 248 19.79 -7.82 7.17
N VAL A 249 18.91 -7.58 8.14
CA VAL A 249 17.88 -6.54 8.07
C VAL A 249 18.43 -5.34 8.87
N PRO A 250 18.89 -4.27 8.21
CA PRO A 250 19.59 -3.17 8.88
C PRO A 250 18.67 -2.40 9.83
N PHE A 251 17.41 -2.22 9.44
CA PHE A 251 16.43 -1.47 10.22
C PHE A 251 14.99 -1.92 9.91
N PHE A 252 14.18 -2.13 10.94
CA PHE A 252 12.73 -2.35 10.85
C PHE A 252 12.01 -1.01 11.02
N ASP A 253 11.59 -0.42 9.90
CA ASP A 253 10.87 0.85 9.90
C ASP A 253 9.37 0.66 10.23
N ARG A 254 8.66 1.76 10.49
CA ARG A 254 7.21 1.83 10.68
C ARG A 254 6.52 1.27 9.44
N GLY A 255 5.52 0.41 9.64
CA GLY A 255 4.79 -0.23 8.54
C GLY A 255 5.49 -1.44 7.90
N THR A 256 6.76 -1.71 8.22
CA THR A 256 7.47 -2.92 7.75
C THR A 256 6.75 -4.18 8.27
N PRO A 257 6.36 -5.13 7.42
CA PRO A 257 5.77 -6.40 7.85
C PRO A 257 6.83 -7.28 8.55
N VAL A 258 6.98 -7.11 9.86
CA VAL A 258 8.06 -7.75 10.64
C VAL A 258 8.04 -9.28 10.52
N GLU A 259 6.86 -9.90 10.53
CA GLU A 259 6.73 -11.36 10.39
C GLU A 259 7.37 -11.86 9.08
N TYR A 260 7.04 -11.20 7.95
CA TYR A 260 7.57 -11.53 6.63
C TYR A 260 9.09 -11.36 6.56
N GLU A 261 9.62 -10.22 7.02
CA GLU A 261 11.06 -9.95 6.99
C GLU A 261 11.85 -10.97 7.83
N LEU A 262 11.33 -11.36 8.99
CA LEU A 262 11.95 -12.38 9.84
C LEU A 262 11.93 -13.76 9.19
N ILE A 263 10.76 -14.25 8.74
CA ILE A 263 10.65 -15.61 8.21
C ILE A 263 11.37 -15.75 6.86
N ARG A 264 11.30 -14.73 6.00
CA ARG A 264 12.07 -14.67 4.76
C ARG A 264 13.55 -14.80 5.08
N SER A 265 14.09 -13.96 5.96
CA SER A 265 15.52 -13.98 6.29
C SER A 265 15.98 -15.32 6.86
N ILE A 266 15.14 -15.96 7.68
CA ILE A 266 15.40 -17.30 8.24
C ILE A 266 15.38 -18.37 7.15
N CYS A 267 14.38 -18.38 6.27
CA CYS A 267 14.32 -19.29 5.13
C CYS A 267 15.52 -19.08 4.20
N THR A 268 15.89 -17.83 3.91
CA THR A 268 17.04 -17.51 3.04
C THR A 268 18.38 -18.02 3.59
N VAL A 269 18.62 -17.97 4.91
CA VAL A 269 19.84 -18.55 5.51
C VAL A 269 19.74 -20.06 5.73
N ALA A 270 18.54 -20.62 5.83
CA ALA A 270 18.30 -22.05 5.95
C ALA A 270 18.43 -22.78 4.60
N GLU A 271 17.95 -22.15 3.53
CA GLU A 271 17.91 -22.70 2.17
C GLU A 271 19.23 -22.51 1.45
N GLN A 272 19.90 -23.62 1.15
CA GLN A 272 21.16 -23.59 0.39
C GLN A 272 20.97 -23.33 -1.11
N LYS A 273 19.74 -23.43 -1.66
CA LYS A 273 19.44 -23.21 -3.08
C LYS A 273 18.19 -22.36 -3.26
N ARG A 274 18.37 -21.19 -3.86
CA ARG A 274 17.31 -20.25 -4.21
C ARG A 274 16.76 -20.54 -5.60
N LYS A 275 15.54 -20.08 -5.87
CA LYS A 275 14.94 -20.06 -7.20
C LYS A 275 15.76 -19.16 -8.14
N ARG A 276 15.93 -19.55 -9.41
CA ARG A 276 16.71 -18.81 -10.40
C ARG A 276 15.81 -17.83 -11.15
N LEU A 277 16.08 -16.54 -10.99
CA LEU A 277 15.41 -15.46 -11.71
C LEU A 277 16.34 -14.97 -12.84
N GLY A 278 15.95 -15.21 -14.09
CA GLY A 278 16.63 -14.64 -15.25
C GLY A 278 16.14 -13.22 -15.49
N VAL A 279 17.02 -12.23 -15.51
CA VAL A 279 16.69 -10.84 -15.87
C VAL A 279 17.28 -10.52 -17.23
N VAL A 280 16.42 -10.33 -18.23
CA VAL A 280 16.85 -10.07 -19.62
C VAL A 280 17.43 -8.66 -19.73
N THR A 281 18.58 -8.57 -20.38
CA THR A 281 19.27 -7.30 -20.62
C THR A 281 18.55 -6.50 -21.69
N THR A 282 18.10 -5.30 -21.31
CA THR A 282 17.36 -4.34 -22.14
C THR A 282 17.91 -2.93 -21.90
N ASP A 283 17.41 -1.91 -22.61
CA ASP A 283 17.82 -0.50 -22.38
C ASP A 283 17.35 0.02 -20.99
N ALA A 284 16.63 -0.79 -20.20
CA ALA A 284 16.30 -0.50 -18.80
C ALA A 284 17.54 -0.58 -17.87
N ASP A 285 18.58 -1.32 -18.27
CA ASP A 285 19.87 -1.45 -17.56
C ASP A 285 19.73 -1.67 -16.04
N LEU A 286 18.91 -2.64 -15.62
CA LEU A 286 18.64 -2.87 -14.19
C LEU A 286 19.90 -3.14 -13.36
N PHE A 287 20.90 -3.81 -13.94
CA PHE A 287 22.19 -4.10 -13.30
C PHE A 287 23.12 -2.87 -13.19
N GLY A 288 22.69 -1.73 -13.73
CA GLY A 288 23.53 -0.55 -13.90
C GLY A 288 24.54 -0.73 -15.02
N GLY A 289 25.43 0.24 -15.17
CA GLY A 289 26.42 0.24 -16.25
C GLY A 289 27.17 1.54 -16.37
N PHE A 290 28.13 1.61 -17.28
CA PHE A 290 28.83 2.86 -17.58
C PHE A 290 28.19 3.54 -18.78
N ASP A 291 27.68 4.74 -18.60
CA ASP A 291 27.14 5.52 -19.70
C ASP A 291 28.26 6.32 -20.38
N MET A 292 28.69 5.84 -21.55
CA MET A 292 29.72 6.49 -22.35
C MET A 292 29.31 7.88 -22.86
N ALA A 293 28.00 8.19 -22.94
CA ALA A 293 27.50 9.48 -23.41
C ALA A 293 27.59 10.57 -22.34
N SER A 294 27.23 10.24 -21.09
CA SER A 294 27.27 11.16 -19.96
C SER A 294 28.58 11.10 -19.18
N GLY A 295 29.41 10.08 -19.41
CA GLY A 295 30.63 9.81 -18.65
C GLY A 295 30.34 9.42 -17.20
N GLN A 296 29.09 9.11 -16.87
CA GLN A 296 28.64 8.78 -15.52
C GLN A 296 28.39 7.28 -15.38
N GLN A 297 28.67 6.75 -14.19
CA GLN A 297 28.29 5.41 -13.82
C GLN A 297 26.81 5.40 -13.43
N ARG A 298 26.00 4.61 -14.14
CA ARG A 298 24.61 4.34 -13.76
C ARG A 298 24.61 3.38 -12.58
N PRO A 299 23.98 3.74 -11.45
CA PRO A 299 23.87 2.83 -10.32
C PRO A 299 22.99 1.64 -10.68
N ARG A 300 23.21 0.54 -9.98
CA ARG A 300 22.33 -0.62 -9.99
C ARG A 300 20.95 -0.22 -9.45
N GLN A 301 19.88 -0.78 -10.01
CA GLN A 301 18.52 -0.46 -9.57
C GLN A 301 18.19 -1.16 -8.24
N PRO A 302 17.57 -0.46 -7.26
CA PRO A 302 17.23 -1.03 -5.94
C PRO A 302 16.31 -2.26 -5.99
N VAL A 303 15.50 -2.39 -7.04
CA VAL A 303 14.65 -3.58 -7.24
C VAL A 303 15.46 -4.87 -7.30
N LEU A 304 16.66 -4.86 -7.90
CA LEU A 304 17.51 -6.05 -7.95
C LEU A 304 18.02 -6.45 -6.57
N GLU A 305 18.38 -5.48 -5.72
CA GLU A 305 18.84 -5.75 -4.35
C GLU A 305 17.73 -6.39 -3.50
N GLU A 306 16.47 -6.03 -3.74
CA GLU A 306 15.32 -6.67 -3.08
C GLU A 306 15.08 -8.08 -3.61
N LEU A 307 15.22 -8.30 -4.92
CA LEU A 307 15.04 -9.61 -5.55
C LEU A 307 16.14 -10.61 -5.14
N GLU A 308 17.39 -10.16 -5.03
CA GLU A 308 18.52 -10.98 -4.58
C GLU A 308 18.37 -11.53 -3.17
N LYS A 309 17.51 -10.93 -2.33
CA LYS A 309 17.22 -11.46 -0.98
C LYS A 309 16.49 -12.81 -1.02
N GLN A 310 15.80 -13.12 -2.11
CA GLN A 310 14.99 -14.34 -2.26
C GLN A 310 15.43 -15.21 -3.44
N TYR A 311 15.92 -14.61 -4.52
CA TYR A 311 16.25 -15.29 -5.77
C TYR A 311 17.76 -15.31 -6.03
N GLU A 312 18.21 -16.33 -6.76
CA GLU A 312 19.47 -16.28 -7.48
C GLU A 312 19.23 -15.50 -8.78
N VAL A 313 19.58 -14.22 -8.78
CA VAL A 313 19.35 -13.32 -9.91
C VAL A 313 20.48 -13.45 -10.93
N VAL A 314 20.14 -13.88 -12.14
CA VAL A 314 21.08 -14.10 -13.24
C VAL A 314 20.77 -13.12 -14.37
N GLN A 315 21.77 -12.37 -14.83
CA GLN A 315 21.62 -11.53 -16.01
C GLN A 315 21.62 -12.40 -17.28
N VAL A 316 20.61 -12.23 -18.12
CA VAL A 316 20.43 -12.96 -19.38
C VAL A 316 20.67 -12.03 -20.55
N ASP A 317 21.61 -12.38 -21.43
CA ASP A 317 21.84 -11.63 -22.67
C ASP A 317 21.04 -12.28 -23.83
N PRO A 318 20.02 -11.59 -24.38
CA PRO A 318 19.23 -12.11 -25.48
C PRO A 318 19.94 -12.07 -26.84
N ALA A 319 21.20 -11.59 -26.93
CA ALA A 319 21.97 -11.60 -28.18
C ALA A 319 22.17 -13.01 -28.75
N ALA A 320 22.20 -14.03 -27.89
CA ALA A 320 22.21 -15.44 -28.28
C ALA A 320 20.86 -16.12 -27.90
N PRO A 321 20.54 -17.28 -28.51
CA PRO A 321 19.40 -18.08 -28.09
C PRO A 321 19.47 -18.41 -26.60
N ILE A 322 18.39 -18.15 -25.87
CA ILE A 322 18.29 -18.42 -24.43
C ILE A 322 18.05 -19.92 -24.26
N THR A 323 19.14 -20.68 -24.05
CA THR A 323 19.08 -22.15 -23.88
C THR A 323 19.00 -22.58 -22.42
N GLU A 324 19.35 -21.69 -21.49
CA GLU A 324 19.20 -21.94 -20.06
C GLU A 324 17.75 -21.79 -19.62
N THR A 325 17.29 -22.70 -18.75
CA THR A 325 15.98 -22.63 -18.13
C THR A 325 16.07 -21.91 -16.78
N TYR A 326 15.16 -20.97 -16.54
CA TYR A 326 15.01 -20.25 -15.28
C TYR A 326 13.69 -20.64 -14.60
N ASP A 327 13.52 -20.40 -13.31
CA ASP A 327 12.20 -20.59 -12.68
C ASP A 327 11.21 -19.52 -13.17
N VAL A 328 11.73 -18.31 -13.43
CA VAL A 328 10.99 -17.20 -14.06
C VAL A 328 11.97 -16.30 -14.81
N LEU A 329 11.52 -15.76 -15.94
CA LEU A 329 12.25 -14.78 -16.73
C LEU A 329 11.57 -13.41 -16.59
N MET A 330 12.31 -12.38 -16.19
CA MET A 330 11.82 -11.01 -16.06
C MET A 330 12.40 -10.14 -17.19
N VAL A 331 11.53 -9.42 -17.89
CA VAL A 331 11.92 -8.51 -18.97
C VAL A 331 11.27 -7.15 -18.75
N VAL A 332 12.10 -6.12 -18.63
CA VAL A 332 11.67 -4.73 -18.46
C VAL A 332 11.93 -3.97 -19.76
N GLN A 333 10.89 -3.37 -20.31
CA GLN A 333 10.88 -2.70 -21.61
C GLN A 333 11.35 -3.59 -22.78
N PRO A 334 10.68 -4.73 -23.08
CA PRO A 334 11.01 -5.56 -24.24
C PRO A 334 11.02 -4.78 -25.57
N SER A 335 10.27 -3.68 -25.71
CA SER A 335 10.31 -2.83 -26.92
C SER A 335 11.68 -2.19 -27.17
N SER A 336 12.60 -2.22 -26.20
CA SER A 336 13.97 -1.77 -26.36
C SER A 336 14.94 -2.84 -26.88
N LEU A 337 14.49 -4.07 -27.13
CA LEU A 337 15.31 -5.12 -27.73
C LEU A 337 15.56 -4.87 -29.23
N GLY A 338 16.70 -5.34 -29.72
CA GLY A 338 16.98 -5.40 -31.17
C GLY A 338 16.22 -6.54 -31.86
N PRO A 339 16.24 -6.61 -33.21
CA PRO A 339 15.52 -7.63 -33.97
C PRO A 339 15.89 -9.07 -33.60
N GLU A 340 17.19 -9.40 -33.56
CA GLU A 340 17.64 -10.75 -33.20
C GLU A 340 17.36 -11.09 -31.74
N GLN A 341 17.54 -10.11 -30.84
CA GLN A 341 17.26 -10.26 -29.42
C GLN A 341 15.78 -10.53 -29.15
N MET A 342 14.88 -9.81 -29.85
CA MET A 342 13.44 -10.04 -29.77
C MET A 342 13.07 -11.45 -30.26
N ASN A 343 13.66 -11.90 -31.37
CA ASN A 343 13.40 -13.26 -31.88
C ASN A 343 13.82 -14.34 -30.88
N ASN A 344 14.99 -14.20 -30.26
CA ASN A 344 15.48 -15.13 -29.24
C ASN A 344 14.61 -15.13 -27.99
N PHE A 345 14.18 -13.94 -27.54
CA PHE A 345 13.28 -13.80 -26.41
C PHE A 345 11.91 -14.42 -26.69
N VAL A 346 11.31 -14.14 -27.84
CA VAL A 346 10.03 -14.73 -28.28
C VAL A 346 10.14 -16.26 -28.39
N ALA A 347 11.28 -16.78 -28.86
CA ALA A 347 11.52 -18.22 -28.90
C ALA A 347 11.51 -18.85 -27.50
N ALA A 348 12.08 -18.17 -26.49
CA ALA A 348 12.03 -18.61 -25.10
C ALA A 348 10.61 -18.56 -24.52
N VAL A 349 9.81 -17.54 -24.87
CA VAL A 349 8.39 -17.50 -24.45
C VAL A 349 7.60 -18.65 -25.09
N ARG A 350 7.86 -18.96 -26.38
CA ARG A 350 7.21 -20.07 -27.09
C ARG A 350 7.58 -21.45 -26.54
N SER A 351 8.74 -21.60 -25.91
CA SER A 351 9.15 -22.86 -25.28
C SER A 351 8.46 -23.12 -23.93
N GLY A 352 7.64 -22.18 -23.44
CA GLY A 352 6.89 -22.32 -22.19
C GLY A 352 7.62 -21.78 -20.96
N GLN A 353 8.71 -21.03 -21.12
CA GLN A 353 9.40 -20.35 -20.02
C GLN A 353 8.46 -19.32 -19.36
N PRO A 354 8.16 -19.42 -18.05
CA PRO A 354 7.33 -18.44 -17.37
C PRO A 354 7.96 -17.04 -17.42
N VAL A 355 7.19 -16.02 -17.79
CA VAL A 355 7.72 -14.67 -18.06
C VAL A 355 6.94 -13.55 -17.38
N ALA A 356 7.64 -12.64 -16.71
CA ALA A 356 7.12 -11.37 -16.23
C ALA A 356 7.57 -10.25 -17.19
N ILE A 357 6.61 -9.55 -17.78
CA ILE A 357 6.85 -8.50 -18.77
C ILE A 357 6.36 -7.17 -18.20
N PHE A 358 7.26 -6.20 -18.14
CA PHE A 358 6.94 -4.82 -17.78
C PHE A 358 7.21 -3.96 -19.01
N GLU A 359 6.20 -3.33 -19.57
CA GLU A 359 6.34 -2.50 -20.77
C GLU A 359 5.59 -1.19 -20.59
N ASP A 360 6.27 -0.08 -20.83
CA ASP A 360 5.77 1.25 -20.52
C ASP A 360 5.72 2.13 -21.79
N PRO A 361 4.55 2.72 -22.11
CA PRO A 361 4.41 3.64 -23.22
C PRO A 361 5.25 4.91 -23.06
N LEU A 362 5.43 5.41 -21.83
CA LEU A 362 6.15 6.63 -21.50
C LEU A 362 6.75 6.60 -20.08
N PRO A 363 7.96 6.04 -19.92
CA PRO A 363 8.69 6.14 -18.65
C PRO A 363 8.99 7.60 -18.27
N VAL A 364 8.55 8.02 -17.08
CA VAL A 364 8.75 9.36 -16.49
C VAL A 364 9.66 9.35 -15.25
N LEU A 365 9.72 8.26 -14.49
CA LEU A 365 10.63 8.09 -13.36
C LEU A 365 11.95 7.46 -13.83
N MET A 366 11.88 6.50 -14.74
CA MET A 366 13.02 5.85 -15.40
C MET A 366 13.41 6.56 -16.70
N ASN A 367 13.70 7.87 -16.62
CA ASN A 367 13.99 8.74 -17.77
C ASN A 367 15.13 8.29 -18.71
N SER A 368 15.95 7.30 -18.30
CA SER A 368 16.98 6.71 -19.16
C SER A 368 16.42 5.72 -20.19
N VAL A 369 15.21 5.22 -19.98
CA VAL A 369 14.60 4.14 -20.78
C VAL A 369 13.71 4.74 -21.87
N PRO A 370 13.85 4.31 -23.14
CA PRO A 370 12.95 4.76 -24.19
C PRO A 370 11.58 4.11 -24.05
N GLY A 371 10.50 4.89 -24.18
CA GLY A 371 9.13 4.37 -24.21
C GLY A 371 8.85 3.48 -25.42
N THR A 372 7.70 2.78 -25.41
CA THR A 372 7.34 1.74 -26.41
C THR A 372 7.58 2.17 -27.86
N SER A 373 7.07 3.34 -28.26
CA SER A 373 7.18 3.85 -29.64
C SER A 373 8.44 4.69 -29.89
N GLN A 374 9.21 5.04 -28.86
CA GLN A 374 10.40 5.89 -29.00
C GLN A 374 11.57 5.08 -29.56
N PRO A 375 12.44 5.65 -30.41
CA PRO A 375 13.58 4.91 -30.96
C PRO A 375 14.56 4.48 -29.86
N ARG A 376 15.26 3.36 -30.08
CA ARG A 376 16.33 2.92 -29.17
C ARG A 376 17.42 3.96 -29.07
N ARG A 377 18.03 4.07 -27.89
CA ARG A 377 19.19 4.95 -27.73
C ARG A 377 20.39 4.34 -28.43
N GLY A 378 21.04 5.09 -29.32
CA GLY A 378 22.31 4.69 -29.89
C GLY A 378 23.40 4.69 -28.82
N GLY A 379 24.28 3.68 -28.83
CA GLY A 379 25.47 3.65 -27.97
C GLY A 379 26.29 4.93 -28.15
N GLY A 380 26.32 5.77 -27.11
CA GLY A 380 26.87 7.12 -27.17
C GLY A 380 28.39 7.14 -27.19
N GLY A 381 28.97 7.32 -28.38
CA GLY A 381 30.32 7.83 -28.55
C GLY A 381 30.31 9.28 -29.05
N PRO A 382 31.39 10.07 -28.86
CA PRO A 382 31.49 11.44 -29.41
C PRO A 382 31.29 11.52 -30.93
N MET A 383 31.59 10.43 -31.66
CA MET A 383 31.33 10.28 -33.10
C MET A 383 29.87 9.95 -33.45
N ALA A 384 29.07 9.43 -32.51
CA ALA A 384 27.66 9.09 -32.71
C ALA A 384 26.72 10.32 -32.68
N MET A 385 27.21 11.48 -32.22
CA MET A 385 26.47 12.75 -32.26
C MET A 385 26.41 13.38 -33.67
N MET A 386 27.24 12.92 -34.62
CA MET A 386 27.26 13.40 -36.02
C MET A 386 26.39 12.56 -36.97
N GLN A 387 26.05 11.32 -36.59
CA GLN A 387 25.08 10.46 -37.29
C GLN A 387 24.25 9.73 -36.24
N GLN A 388 23.09 10.30 -35.89
CA GLN A 388 22.08 9.63 -35.08
C GLN A 388 21.41 8.56 -35.95
N GLN A 389 22.12 7.46 -36.19
CA GLN A 389 21.57 6.32 -36.91
C GLN A 389 20.75 5.52 -35.90
N ASN A 390 19.43 5.71 -35.94
CA ASN A 390 18.50 4.99 -35.07
C ASN A 390 18.71 3.49 -35.24
N GLN A 391 19.05 2.79 -34.15
CA GLN A 391 19.15 1.33 -34.18
C GLN A 391 17.74 0.74 -34.40
N PRO A 392 17.59 -0.28 -35.26
CA PRO A 392 16.29 -0.91 -35.47
C PRO A 392 15.82 -1.58 -34.17
N LYS A 393 14.52 -1.42 -33.88
CA LYS A 393 13.83 -2.16 -32.82
C LYS A 393 13.40 -3.54 -33.32
N GLY A 394 13.35 -4.50 -32.42
CA GLY A 394 12.62 -5.75 -32.66
C GLY A 394 11.13 -5.51 -32.82
N ASP A 395 10.47 -6.41 -33.54
CA ASP A 395 9.04 -6.33 -33.75
C ASP A 395 8.29 -6.85 -32.51
N LEU A 396 7.77 -5.90 -31.72
CA LEU A 396 7.00 -6.20 -30.52
C LEU A 396 5.68 -6.92 -30.83
N GLY A 397 5.16 -6.79 -32.05
CA GLY A 397 3.97 -7.51 -32.51
C GLY A 397 4.14 -9.03 -32.41
N GLN A 398 5.36 -9.55 -32.62
CA GLN A 398 5.62 -10.99 -32.49
C GLN A 398 5.40 -11.50 -31.06
N LEU A 399 5.74 -10.70 -30.05
CA LEU A 399 5.53 -11.05 -28.64
C LEU A 399 4.03 -11.02 -28.30
N TRP A 400 3.34 -9.97 -28.75
CA TRP A 400 1.89 -9.82 -28.60
C TRP A 400 1.09 -10.93 -29.27
N ASP A 401 1.50 -11.36 -30.47
CA ASP A 401 0.90 -12.49 -31.19
C ASP A 401 1.07 -13.82 -30.45
N VAL A 402 2.19 -14.00 -29.75
CA VAL A 402 2.48 -15.20 -28.93
C VAL A 402 1.62 -15.22 -27.68
N LEU A 403 1.47 -14.08 -27.03
CA LEU A 403 0.71 -13.97 -25.78
C LEU A 403 -0.81 -13.88 -26.03
N GLY A 404 -1.23 -13.37 -27.20
CA GLY A 404 -2.64 -13.12 -27.53
C GLY A 404 -3.18 -11.83 -26.91
N LEU A 405 -2.31 -10.88 -26.57
CA LEU A 405 -2.66 -9.59 -25.97
C LEU A 405 -1.87 -8.49 -26.65
N GLU A 406 -2.38 -7.26 -26.58
CA GLU A 406 -1.71 -6.08 -27.12
C GLU A 406 -1.72 -4.93 -26.09
N LEU A 407 -0.72 -4.05 -26.20
CA LEU A 407 -0.80 -2.74 -25.57
C LEU A 407 -1.78 -1.89 -26.37
N ALA A 408 -2.79 -1.40 -25.68
CA ALA A 408 -3.80 -0.62 -26.31
C ALA A 408 -3.20 0.71 -26.82
N ALA A 409 -3.53 1.03 -28.06
CA ALA A 409 -2.93 2.12 -28.81
C ALA A 409 -4.00 2.93 -29.54
N GLY A 410 -3.72 4.21 -29.79
CA GLY A 410 -4.59 5.09 -30.54
C GLY A 410 -4.61 4.75 -32.03
N SER A 411 -5.66 5.17 -32.73
CA SER A 411 -5.80 5.03 -34.19
C SER A 411 -4.89 5.97 -35.01
N GLY A 412 -4.09 6.80 -34.34
CA GLY A 412 -3.18 7.77 -34.96
C GLY A 412 -1.90 7.11 -35.50
N ARG A 413 -1.25 7.75 -36.47
CA ARG A 413 0.10 7.36 -36.90
C ARG A 413 1.11 7.85 -35.86
N PRO A 414 2.17 7.07 -35.55
CA PRO A 414 3.23 7.53 -34.65
C PRO A 414 3.93 8.77 -35.21
N LEU A 415 4.48 9.61 -34.33
CA LEU A 415 5.22 10.82 -34.70
C LEU A 415 6.41 10.50 -35.65
N MET A 416 6.86 11.46 -36.44
CA MET A 416 8.07 11.33 -37.26
C MET A 416 9.28 10.96 -36.37
N GLY A 417 9.83 9.76 -36.55
CA GLY A 417 10.92 9.20 -35.75
C GLY A 417 10.49 8.20 -34.66
N GLN A 418 9.19 8.03 -34.41
CA GLN A 418 8.63 6.95 -33.62
C GLN A 418 8.28 5.74 -34.49
N MET A 419 8.26 4.55 -33.89
CA MET A 419 8.06 3.26 -34.58
C MET A 419 6.82 2.55 -34.01
N GLY A 420 6.04 1.86 -34.84
CA GLY A 420 4.90 1.03 -34.40
C GLY A 420 3.55 1.76 -34.32
N SER A 421 2.73 1.43 -33.32
CA SER A 421 1.44 2.08 -33.04
C SER A 421 1.64 3.36 -32.23
N SER A 422 0.61 4.22 -32.15
CA SER A 422 0.64 5.43 -31.31
C SER A 422 0.18 5.07 -29.89
N PRO A 423 1.09 4.92 -28.90
CA PRO A 423 0.69 4.55 -27.56
C PRO A 423 -0.04 5.70 -26.87
N TYR A 424 -0.89 5.34 -25.92
CA TYR A 424 -1.49 6.29 -25.00
C TYR A 424 -1.09 5.95 -23.57
N VAL A 425 -1.17 6.96 -22.71
CA VAL A 425 -1.10 6.82 -21.25
C VAL A 425 -2.50 6.89 -20.69
N VAL A 426 -2.73 6.18 -19.60
CA VAL A 426 -3.98 6.19 -18.85
C VAL A 426 -3.91 7.28 -17.80
N TRP A 427 -5.02 7.99 -17.64
CA TRP A 427 -5.23 8.91 -16.53
C TRP A 427 -6.47 8.49 -15.75
N GLN A 428 -6.51 8.84 -14.47
CA GLN A 428 -7.63 8.54 -13.59
C GLN A 428 -7.89 9.72 -12.65
N ASP A 429 -9.14 10.16 -12.54
CA ASP A 429 -9.52 11.22 -11.60
C ASP A 429 -9.79 10.64 -10.20
N TYR A 430 -8.72 10.11 -9.60
CA TYR A 430 -8.76 9.52 -8.27
C TYR A 430 -7.41 9.71 -7.58
N ASN A 431 -7.45 10.36 -6.42
CA ASN A 431 -6.29 10.57 -5.57
C ASN A 431 -6.69 10.34 -4.10
N PRO A 432 -6.26 9.22 -3.49
CA PRO A 432 -6.54 8.92 -2.08
C PRO A 432 -5.76 9.85 -1.13
N HIS A 433 -4.77 10.59 -1.63
CA HIS A 433 -3.93 11.51 -0.87
C HIS A 433 -4.17 12.97 -1.30
N PRO A 434 -5.26 13.62 -0.88
CA PRO A 434 -5.62 14.98 -1.34
C PRO A 434 -4.63 16.08 -0.91
N LYS A 435 -3.70 15.76 0.00
CA LYS A 435 -2.61 16.67 0.39
C LYS A 435 -1.46 16.70 -0.64
N LEU A 436 -1.40 15.71 -1.52
CA LEU A 436 -0.44 15.61 -2.61
C LEU A 436 -1.16 16.01 -3.90
N GLU A 437 -0.82 17.19 -4.43
CA GLU A 437 -1.30 17.61 -5.73
C GLU A 437 -0.49 16.91 -6.83
N LEU A 438 -0.81 15.63 -7.06
CA LEU A 438 -0.26 14.86 -8.17
C LEU A 438 -1.17 14.95 -9.40
N PRO A 439 -0.60 15.01 -10.61
CA PRO A 439 -1.37 14.95 -11.85
C PRO A 439 -2.18 13.66 -11.98
N SER A 440 -3.28 13.69 -12.75
CA SER A 440 -4.20 12.56 -12.93
C SER A 440 -3.58 11.38 -13.68
N GLU A 441 -2.42 11.56 -14.30
CA GLU A 441 -1.60 10.52 -14.93
C GLU A 441 -0.80 9.69 -13.91
N PHE A 442 -0.70 10.15 -12.65
CA PHE A 442 -0.26 9.31 -11.54
C PHE A 442 -1.46 8.50 -11.05
N VAL A 443 -1.64 7.32 -11.63
CA VAL A 443 -2.82 6.49 -11.41
C VAL A 443 -2.65 5.70 -10.10
N PHE A 444 -3.43 6.09 -9.10
CA PHE A 444 -3.55 5.37 -7.84
C PHE A 444 -4.56 4.24 -7.97
N ILE A 445 -4.14 3.02 -7.66
CA ILE A 445 -5.04 1.89 -7.50
C ILE A 445 -4.99 1.44 -6.05
N ASP A 446 -6.13 1.47 -5.36
CA ASP A 446 -6.25 0.89 -4.04
C ASP A 446 -7.32 -0.21 -3.98
N ALA A 447 -7.37 -0.90 -2.84
CA ALA A 447 -8.29 -2.02 -2.63
C ALA A 447 -9.76 -1.61 -2.54
N GLU A 448 -10.05 -0.33 -2.32
CA GLU A 448 -11.38 0.25 -2.11
C GLU A 448 -11.95 0.84 -3.41
N LEU A 449 -11.06 1.16 -4.35
CA LEU A 449 -11.38 1.55 -5.71
C LEU A 449 -12.22 0.44 -6.38
N GLY A 450 -13.45 0.81 -6.77
CA GLY A 450 -14.45 -0.10 -7.34
C GLY A 450 -15.67 -0.36 -6.44
N GLU A 451 -15.56 -0.29 -5.11
CA GLU A 451 -16.76 -0.29 -4.24
C GLU A 451 -17.47 1.07 -4.29
N ALA A 452 -16.70 2.16 -4.38
CA ALA A 452 -17.21 3.53 -4.45
C ALA A 452 -17.88 3.92 -5.79
N ASP A 453 -17.57 3.21 -6.88
CA ASP A 453 -18.06 3.53 -8.25
C ASP A 453 -19.26 2.65 -8.67
N GLY A 454 -19.82 1.84 -7.76
CA GLY A 454 -20.98 0.97 -8.03
C GLY A 454 -20.74 -0.13 -9.07
N GLY A 455 -19.49 -0.33 -9.52
CA GLY A 455 -19.08 -1.32 -10.50
C GLY A 455 -18.86 -2.70 -9.87
N ALA A 456 -19.30 -3.77 -10.54
CA ALA A 456 -19.08 -5.14 -10.09
C ALA A 456 -17.61 -5.62 -10.15
N SER A 457 -16.68 -4.79 -10.65
CA SER A 457 -15.27 -5.12 -10.82
C SER A 457 -14.43 -4.37 -9.79
N ARG A 458 -13.80 -5.11 -8.87
CA ARG A 458 -12.82 -4.58 -7.92
C ARG A 458 -11.54 -4.19 -8.65
N SER A 459 -10.91 -3.08 -8.27
CA SER A 459 -9.67 -2.62 -8.92
C SER A 459 -8.49 -3.57 -8.73
N PHE A 460 -8.43 -4.28 -7.59
CA PHE A 460 -7.56 -5.46 -7.41
C PHE A 460 -8.37 -6.75 -7.48
N ASN A 461 -7.86 -7.73 -8.22
CA ASN A 461 -8.44 -9.06 -8.23
C ASN A 461 -8.16 -9.77 -6.88
N GLN A 462 -9.20 -9.88 -6.05
CA GLN A 462 -9.08 -10.48 -4.71
C GLN A 462 -9.03 -12.02 -4.73
N GLU A 463 -9.41 -12.64 -5.84
CA GLU A 463 -9.33 -14.11 -6.03
C GLU A 463 -7.92 -14.54 -6.43
N ASN A 464 -7.17 -13.66 -7.09
CA ASN A 464 -5.80 -13.93 -7.48
C ASN A 464 -4.82 -13.59 -6.34
N PRO A 465 -3.92 -14.51 -5.93
CA PRO A 465 -2.98 -14.27 -4.83
C PRO A 465 -1.98 -13.14 -5.12
N ILE A 466 -1.76 -12.77 -6.39
CA ILE A 466 -0.84 -11.69 -6.77
C ILE A 466 -1.31 -10.34 -6.21
N THR A 467 -2.61 -10.07 -6.32
CA THR A 467 -3.23 -8.78 -5.98
C THR A 467 -4.09 -8.83 -4.72
N SER A 468 -4.40 -10.03 -4.23
CA SER A 468 -5.12 -10.23 -2.97
C SER A 468 -4.35 -9.61 -1.79
N GLY A 469 -5.02 -8.76 -1.02
CA GLY A 469 -4.44 -8.12 0.16
C GLY A 469 -3.45 -6.96 -0.09
N LEU A 470 -3.22 -6.58 -1.36
CA LEU A 470 -2.61 -5.29 -1.67
C LEU A 470 -3.54 -4.17 -1.20
N GLN A 471 -2.96 -3.08 -0.70
CA GLN A 471 -3.70 -1.91 -0.22
C GLN A 471 -3.69 -0.80 -1.25
N GLU A 472 -2.51 -0.39 -1.72
CA GLU A 472 -2.36 0.71 -2.66
C GLU A 472 -1.13 0.51 -3.54
N VAL A 473 -1.27 0.65 -4.86
CA VAL A 473 -0.18 0.59 -5.85
C VAL A 473 -0.28 1.82 -6.74
N LEU A 474 0.84 2.51 -6.92
CA LEU A 474 0.95 3.70 -7.77
C LEU A 474 1.52 3.33 -9.14
N PHE A 475 0.83 3.74 -10.20
CA PHE A 475 1.27 3.59 -11.57
C PHE A 475 1.48 4.98 -12.22
N PRO A 476 2.73 5.45 -12.41
CA PRO A 476 3.01 6.70 -13.11
C PRO A 476 2.88 6.55 -14.64
N PHE A 477 1.98 7.29 -15.27
CA PHE A 477 1.77 7.30 -16.73
C PHE A 477 1.61 5.91 -17.39
N PRO A 478 0.82 4.98 -16.81
CA PRO A 478 0.75 3.62 -17.28
C PRO A 478 0.05 3.51 -18.64
N GLY A 479 0.33 2.46 -19.39
CA GLY A 479 -0.48 2.03 -20.53
C GLY A 479 -1.73 1.25 -20.12
N ALA A 480 -2.48 0.76 -21.10
CA ALA A 480 -3.56 -0.20 -20.89
C ALA A 480 -3.36 -1.45 -21.75
N LEU A 481 -3.85 -2.59 -21.28
CA LEU A 481 -3.79 -3.87 -21.99
C LEU A 481 -5.16 -4.24 -22.55
N SER A 482 -5.18 -4.80 -23.76
CA SER A 482 -6.35 -5.41 -24.38
C SER A 482 -6.04 -6.83 -24.83
N LYS A 483 -7.04 -7.72 -24.71
CA LYS A 483 -6.94 -9.09 -25.22
C LYS A 483 -7.30 -9.14 -26.70
N ASP A 484 -6.65 -10.01 -27.46
CA ASP A 484 -7.10 -10.32 -28.82
C ASP A 484 -8.29 -11.30 -28.77
N ASP A 485 -9.50 -10.81 -29.06
CA ASP A 485 -10.74 -11.60 -29.07
C ASP A 485 -10.71 -12.80 -30.04
N LYS A 486 -9.75 -12.86 -30.97
CA LYS A 486 -9.59 -13.97 -31.91
C LYS A 486 -8.85 -15.17 -31.31
N VAL A 487 -8.15 -14.98 -30.20
CA VAL A 487 -7.29 -15.99 -29.58
C VAL A 487 -7.98 -16.58 -28.37
N ASN A 488 -8.00 -17.91 -28.27
CA ASN A 488 -8.43 -18.58 -27.05
C ASN A 488 -7.30 -18.55 -26.02
N LEU A 489 -7.45 -17.74 -24.97
CA LEU A 489 -6.50 -17.62 -23.86
C LEU A 489 -7.26 -17.39 -22.55
N GLU A 490 -6.69 -17.87 -21.45
CA GLU A 490 -7.20 -17.57 -20.11
C GLU A 490 -6.68 -16.19 -19.69
N TRP A 491 -7.59 -15.22 -19.68
CA TRP A 491 -7.31 -13.82 -19.36
C TRP A 491 -7.77 -13.50 -17.95
N THR A 492 -6.81 -13.22 -17.05
CA THR A 492 -7.11 -12.81 -15.68
C THR A 492 -6.60 -11.39 -15.44
N PRO A 493 -7.48 -10.37 -15.46
CA PRO A 493 -7.12 -9.03 -15.02
C PRO A 493 -6.66 -9.07 -13.57
N LEU A 494 -5.52 -8.44 -13.28
CA LEU A 494 -4.96 -8.32 -11.93
C LEU A 494 -5.26 -6.94 -11.35
N VAL A 495 -5.00 -5.90 -12.15
CA VAL A 495 -5.15 -4.50 -11.77
C VAL A 495 -5.97 -3.78 -12.84
N ILE A 496 -7.05 -3.13 -12.41
CA ILE A 496 -7.98 -2.40 -13.27
C ILE A 496 -8.23 -1.01 -12.71
N THR A 497 -8.27 0.01 -13.57
CA THR A 497 -8.66 1.36 -13.20
C THR A 497 -10.13 1.46 -12.79
N GLY A 498 -10.50 2.55 -12.12
CA GLY A 498 -11.89 2.93 -11.88
C GLY A 498 -12.61 3.34 -13.18
N THR A 499 -13.92 3.56 -13.11
CA THR A 499 -14.70 3.97 -14.29
C THR A 499 -14.39 5.40 -14.72
N ARG A 500 -13.91 6.23 -13.78
CA ARG A 500 -13.45 7.61 -13.98
C ARG A 500 -12.00 7.67 -14.49
N SER A 501 -11.75 6.98 -15.60
CA SER A 501 -10.44 6.92 -16.25
C SER A 501 -10.54 7.18 -17.76
N GLY A 502 -9.43 7.54 -18.38
CA GLY A 502 -9.36 7.86 -19.79
C GLY A 502 -7.95 7.71 -20.34
N THR A 503 -7.75 8.15 -21.57
CA THR A 503 -6.46 8.04 -22.27
C THR A 503 -5.98 9.41 -22.72
N ILE A 504 -4.67 9.63 -22.70
CA ILE A 504 -4.00 10.75 -23.39
C ILE A 504 -2.96 10.17 -24.34
N GLU A 505 -2.92 10.67 -25.58
CA GLU A 505 -1.89 10.24 -26.54
C GLU A 505 -0.50 10.67 -26.06
N VAL A 506 0.48 9.77 -26.11
CA VAL A 506 1.87 10.04 -25.65
C VAL A 506 2.46 11.27 -26.34
N GLU A 507 2.11 11.52 -27.60
CA GLU A 507 2.52 12.71 -28.35
C GLU A 507 2.11 14.02 -27.64
N GLN A 508 0.87 14.09 -27.16
CA GLN A 508 0.36 15.28 -26.48
C GLN A 508 1.03 15.48 -25.13
N VAL A 509 1.36 14.39 -24.43
CA VAL A 509 2.12 14.44 -23.17
C VAL A 509 3.53 14.96 -23.43
N LEU A 510 4.23 14.45 -24.45
CA LEU A 510 5.57 14.88 -24.81
C LEU A 510 5.61 16.34 -25.28
N GLY A 511 4.65 16.76 -26.10
CA GLY A 511 4.57 18.11 -26.67
C GLY A 511 4.29 19.20 -25.63
N ASN A 512 3.62 18.85 -24.52
CA ASN A 512 3.22 19.79 -23.47
C ASN A 512 3.94 19.56 -22.14
N ARG A 513 5.09 18.87 -22.15
CA ARG A 513 5.94 18.66 -20.96
C ARG A 513 6.25 20.01 -20.29
N GLY A 514 5.63 20.27 -19.14
CA GLY A 514 5.85 21.46 -18.31
C GLY A 514 4.61 22.25 -17.90
N ASP A 515 3.47 22.07 -18.60
CA ASP A 515 2.19 22.69 -18.21
C ASP A 515 1.10 21.63 -18.04
N MET A 516 1.12 20.95 -16.90
CA MET A 516 0.21 19.83 -16.58
C MET A 516 -1.27 20.23 -16.65
N ARG A 517 -1.60 21.53 -16.53
CA ARG A 517 -2.99 22.01 -16.67
C ARG A 517 -3.49 21.95 -18.12
N GLN A 518 -2.59 21.97 -19.10
CA GLN A 518 -2.95 21.84 -20.51
C GLN A 518 -3.18 20.39 -20.93
N LEU A 519 -2.61 19.41 -20.21
CA LEU A 519 -2.85 17.99 -20.49
C LEU A 519 -4.32 17.60 -20.34
N ARG A 520 -5.04 18.24 -19.42
CA ARG A 520 -6.50 18.10 -19.24
C ARG A 520 -7.32 18.39 -20.50
N ILE A 521 -6.79 19.16 -21.44
CA ILE A 521 -7.47 19.48 -22.71
C ILE A 521 -7.38 18.30 -23.68
N PHE A 522 -6.36 17.48 -23.55
CA PHE A 522 -6.09 16.34 -24.42
C PHE A 522 -6.57 15.00 -23.83
N GLU A 523 -7.14 15.04 -22.63
CA GLU A 523 -7.79 13.90 -21.99
C GLU A 523 -8.97 13.43 -22.84
N LYS A 524 -8.90 12.18 -23.30
CA LYS A 524 -10.04 11.47 -23.87
C LYS A 524 -10.68 10.65 -22.76
N PRO A 525 -11.80 11.11 -22.16
CA PRO A 525 -12.46 10.36 -21.11
C PRO A 525 -13.00 9.04 -21.65
N GLY A 526 -12.67 7.97 -20.94
CA GLY A 526 -13.31 6.67 -21.09
C GLY A 526 -14.48 6.55 -20.12
N SER A 527 -15.39 5.62 -20.40
CA SER A 527 -16.44 5.22 -19.46
C SER A 527 -16.26 3.76 -19.01
N GLN A 528 -15.10 3.18 -19.31
CA GLN A 528 -14.80 1.78 -19.05
C GLN A 528 -13.48 1.68 -18.31
N ALA A 529 -13.47 0.80 -17.31
CA ALA A 529 -12.29 0.42 -16.57
C ALA A 529 -11.24 -0.20 -17.53
N MET A 530 -9.99 0.21 -17.40
CA MET A 530 -8.86 -0.21 -18.23
C MET A 530 -7.96 -1.15 -17.43
N VAL A 531 -7.45 -2.20 -18.08
CA VAL A 531 -6.59 -3.18 -17.42
C VAL A 531 -5.14 -2.71 -17.48
N LEU A 532 -4.51 -2.49 -16.33
CA LEU A 532 -3.10 -2.07 -16.23
C LEU A 532 -2.16 -3.28 -16.11
N ALA A 533 -2.63 -4.36 -15.51
CA ALA A 533 -1.88 -5.61 -15.39
C ALA A 533 -2.79 -6.83 -15.54
N ALA A 534 -2.30 -7.87 -16.21
CA ALA A 534 -3.03 -9.10 -16.45
C ALA A 534 -2.11 -10.34 -16.40
N ALA A 535 -2.64 -11.43 -15.87
CA ALA A 535 -2.07 -12.77 -16.00
C ALA A 535 -2.71 -13.47 -17.20
N VAL A 536 -1.88 -14.14 -17.98
CA VAL A 536 -2.25 -14.83 -19.21
C VAL A 536 -1.68 -16.24 -19.21
N ASP A 537 -2.57 -17.20 -19.33
CA ASP A 537 -2.25 -18.60 -19.59
C ASP A 537 -2.77 -18.98 -20.98
N ARG A 538 -1.88 -19.50 -21.84
CA ARG A 538 -2.20 -19.86 -23.22
C ARG A 538 -1.58 -21.19 -23.61
N GLU A 539 -2.40 -22.10 -24.13
CA GLU A 539 -1.93 -23.35 -24.71
C GLU A 539 -1.59 -23.16 -26.19
N LEU A 540 -0.38 -23.54 -26.59
CA LEU A 540 0.02 -23.63 -27.98
C LEU A 540 0.15 -25.10 -28.42
N PRO A 541 -0.18 -25.42 -29.68
CA PRO A 541 0.15 -26.71 -30.25
C PRO A 541 1.69 -26.85 -30.28
N GLY A 542 2.23 -27.91 -29.67
CA GLY A 542 3.68 -28.09 -29.55
C GLY A 542 4.38 -28.07 -30.89
N THR A 543 5.44 -27.26 -30.95
CA THR A 543 6.34 -27.24 -32.11
C THR A 543 7.45 -28.24 -31.82
N GLN A 544 7.55 -29.31 -32.63
CA GLN A 544 8.62 -30.30 -32.52
C GLN A 544 9.98 -29.61 -32.47
N SER A 545 10.69 -29.67 -31.34
CA SER A 545 12.11 -29.35 -31.30
C SER A 545 12.85 -30.44 -32.08
N VAL A 546 13.60 -30.02 -33.10
CA VAL A 546 14.47 -30.92 -33.86
C VAL A 546 15.67 -31.25 -32.99
N THR A 547 15.51 -32.29 -32.17
CA THR A 547 16.62 -33.06 -31.64
C THR A 547 16.23 -34.51 -31.78
N GLU A 548 16.78 -35.16 -32.81
CA GLU A 548 16.64 -36.59 -33.01
C GLU A 548 17.21 -37.32 -31.79
N SER A 549 16.34 -37.90 -30.96
CA SER A 549 16.51 -39.26 -30.44
C SER A 549 15.24 -39.75 -29.74
N GLU A 550 14.67 -40.76 -30.38
CA GLU A 550 13.87 -41.87 -29.86
C GLU A 550 12.48 -41.61 -29.23
N LYS A 551 11.50 -42.03 -30.04
CA LYS A 551 10.08 -42.26 -29.76
C LYS A 551 9.84 -43.05 -28.47
N GLU A 552 9.01 -42.49 -27.60
CA GLU A 552 7.93 -43.23 -26.93
C GLU A 552 6.70 -42.32 -26.80
N SER A 553 5.53 -42.94 -26.85
CA SER A 553 4.20 -42.36 -27.01
C SER A 553 3.70 -41.54 -25.82
N SER A 554 3.16 -40.34 -26.07
CA SER A 554 2.14 -39.71 -25.23
C SER A 554 1.37 -38.62 -26.00
N ASP A 555 0.20 -38.27 -25.47
CA ASP A 555 -0.77 -37.25 -25.92
C ASP A 555 -0.14 -36.00 -26.58
N GLY A 556 -0.87 -35.38 -27.50
CA GLY A 556 -0.40 -34.21 -28.26
C GLY A 556 0.23 -33.16 -27.36
N ASP A 557 1.56 -33.01 -27.46
CA ASP A 557 2.38 -32.19 -26.57
C ASP A 557 1.98 -30.72 -26.72
N THR A 558 1.15 -30.19 -25.82
CA THR A 558 0.74 -28.78 -25.79
C THR A 558 1.68 -28.01 -24.88
N THR A 559 2.30 -26.94 -25.38
CA THR A 559 3.13 -26.06 -24.55
C THR A 559 2.26 -25.00 -23.89
N LEU A 560 2.25 -24.96 -22.55
CA LEU A 560 1.57 -23.93 -21.79
C LEU A 560 2.50 -22.71 -21.65
N ILE A 561 2.04 -21.56 -22.12
CA ILE A 561 2.69 -20.27 -21.90
C ILE A 561 2.02 -19.60 -20.72
N ARG A 562 2.80 -19.27 -19.70
CA ARG A 562 2.37 -18.47 -18.55
C ARG A 562 3.11 -17.13 -18.56
N ALA A 563 2.36 -16.05 -18.64
CA ALA A 563 2.91 -14.70 -18.64
C ALA A 563 2.12 -13.77 -17.73
N ILE A 564 2.80 -12.84 -17.07
CA ILE A 564 2.17 -11.68 -16.44
C ILE A 564 2.70 -10.44 -17.13
N VAL A 565 1.79 -9.59 -17.60
CA VAL A 565 2.13 -8.33 -18.27
C VAL A 565 1.66 -7.16 -17.42
N VAL A 566 2.54 -6.19 -17.22
CA VAL A 566 2.27 -4.93 -16.50
C VAL A 566 2.62 -3.76 -17.42
N ALA A 567 1.69 -2.84 -17.61
CA ALA A 567 1.80 -1.75 -18.57
C ALA A 567 2.57 -0.51 -18.06
N ASP A 568 3.53 -0.71 -17.16
CA ASP A 568 4.30 0.37 -16.52
C ASP A 568 5.60 -0.20 -15.94
N ILE A 569 6.73 0.48 -16.15
CA ILE A 569 8.03 0.13 -15.57
C ILE A 569 8.39 1.04 -14.40
N ASP A 570 7.79 2.23 -14.31
CA ASP A 570 8.09 3.23 -13.30
C ASP A 570 7.65 2.79 -11.90
N LEU A 571 6.75 1.82 -11.80
CA LEU A 571 6.45 1.13 -10.54
C LEU A 571 7.68 0.51 -9.88
N MET A 572 8.74 0.22 -10.66
CA MET A 572 10.04 -0.28 -10.19
C MET A 572 11.08 0.82 -9.97
N GLY A 573 10.70 2.08 -10.15
CA GLY A 573 11.60 3.23 -10.08
C GLY A 573 12.24 3.39 -8.69
N PRO A 574 13.50 3.87 -8.63
CA PRO A 574 14.23 4.02 -7.37
C PRO A 574 13.54 4.98 -6.38
N GLN A 575 12.76 5.95 -6.88
CA GLN A 575 11.99 6.89 -6.08
C GLN A 575 10.89 6.17 -5.26
N ILE A 576 10.20 5.20 -5.86
CA ILE A 576 9.14 4.43 -5.20
C ILE A 576 9.75 3.46 -4.17
N PHE A 577 10.88 2.82 -4.50
CA PHE A 577 11.63 1.98 -3.56
C PHE A 577 12.17 2.78 -2.36
N GLY A 578 12.57 4.02 -2.57
CA GLY A 578 12.98 4.95 -1.51
C GLY A 578 11.86 5.21 -0.50
N LEU A 579 10.61 5.35 -0.95
CA LEU A 579 9.44 5.58 -0.10
C LEU A 579 9.12 4.38 0.81
N ARG A 580 9.40 3.15 0.40
CA ARG A 580 9.25 1.97 1.29
C ARG A 580 10.25 1.99 2.45
N ASN A 581 11.47 2.43 2.19
CA ASN A 581 12.56 2.44 3.19
C ASN A 581 12.50 3.63 4.14
N ARG A 582 11.83 4.72 3.74
CA ARG A 582 11.53 5.90 4.53
C ARG A 582 10.19 6.46 4.06
N PRO A 583 9.05 5.95 4.57
CA PRO A 583 7.75 6.52 4.23
C PRO A 583 7.80 8.01 4.55
N ASP A 584 7.33 8.85 3.62
CA ASP A 584 7.36 10.29 3.81
C ASP A 584 6.60 10.63 5.10
N GLU A 585 7.30 11.16 6.10
CA GLU A 585 6.69 11.45 7.40
C GLU A 585 5.66 12.59 7.34
N VAL A 586 5.66 13.36 6.24
CA VAL A 586 4.70 14.45 5.99
C VAL A 586 3.37 13.91 5.44
N PHE A 587 3.41 12.92 4.55
CA PHE A 587 2.23 12.41 3.84
C PHE A 587 1.84 10.97 4.19
N GLY A 588 2.73 10.18 4.80
CA GLY A 588 2.48 8.80 5.22
C GLY A 588 2.36 7.81 4.06
N LEU A 589 2.99 8.09 2.92
CA LEU A 589 2.89 7.25 1.72
C LEU A 589 3.52 5.87 1.95
N ASN A 590 2.73 4.81 1.75
CA ASN A 590 3.18 3.43 1.84
C ASN A 590 2.60 2.61 0.69
N PHE A 591 3.32 2.56 -0.44
CA PHE A 591 2.89 1.86 -1.63
C PHE A 591 3.35 0.40 -1.67
N ASP A 592 2.51 -0.44 -2.24
CA ASP A 592 2.73 -1.87 -2.39
C ASP A 592 3.38 -2.28 -3.70
N ASN A 593 3.92 -1.34 -4.47
CA ASN A 593 4.58 -1.60 -5.75
C ASN A 593 5.62 -2.72 -5.66
N VAL A 594 6.47 -2.69 -4.61
CA VAL A 594 7.50 -3.72 -4.41
C VAL A 594 6.87 -5.09 -4.10
N THR A 595 5.83 -5.09 -3.25
CA THR A 595 5.07 -6.30 -2.91
C THR A 595 4.40 -6.89 -4.15
N PHE A 596 3.82 -6.05 -5.01
CA PHE A 596 3.19 -6.46 -6.25
C PHE A 596 4.19 -7.14 -7.20
N VAL A 597 5.38 -6.55 -7.41
CA VAL A 597 6.43 -7.16 -8.24
C VAL A 597 6.89 -8.50 -7.67
N LEU A 598 7.10 -8.59 -6.35
CA LEU A 598 7.47 -9.85 -5.70
C LEU A 598 6.38 -10.91 -5.85
N ASN A 599 5.11 -10.55 -5.68
CA ASN A 599 3.99 -11.47 -5.85
C ASN A 599 3.87 -12.00 -7.29
N VAL A 600 4.12 -11.15 -8.29
CA VAL A 600 4.17 -11.53 -9.72
C VAL A 600 5.24 -12.60 -9.95
N LEU A 601 6.46 -12.38 -9.47
CA LEU A 601 7.58 -13.30 -9.69
C LEU A 601 7.45 -14.60 -8.89
N ASP A 602 6.95 -14.53 -7.66
CA ASP A 602 6.65 -15.69 -6.82
C ASP A 602 5.62 -16.61 -7.46
N THR A 603 4.52 -16.05 -7.96
CA THR A 603 3.45 -16.83 -8.59
C THR A 603 3.95 -17.50 -9.89
N LEU A 604 4.76 -16.79 -10.68
CA LEU A 604 5.36 -17.36 -11.89
C LEU A 604 6.40 -18.44 -11.61
N SER A 605 7.21 -18.28 -10.56
CA SER A 605 8.22 -19.26 -10.15
C SER A 605 7.65 -20.44 -9.34
N GLY A 606 6.36 -20.37 -8.97
CA GLY A 606 5.66 -21.37 -8.15
C GLY A 606 6.03 -21.33 -6.67
N ASP A 607 6.54 -20.20 -6.16
CA ASP A 607 6.88 -20.01 -4.74
C ASP A 607 5.77 -19.27 -3.99
N GLU A 608 4.78 -20.01 -3.47
CA GLU A 608 3.63 -19.42 -2.77
C GLU A 608 3.87 -19.16 -1.27
N ARG A 609 5.04 -19.53 -0.74
CA ARG A 609 5.32 -19.62 0.71
C ARG A 609 5.21 -18.30 1.46
N PHE A 610 5.37 -17.18 0.75
CA PHE A 610 5.39 -15.85 1.35
C PHE A 610 4.17 -15.00 1.03
N LEU A 611 3.30 -15.44 0.11
CA LEU A 611 2.19 -14.63 -0.41
C LEU A 611 1.21 -14.23 0.70
N GLU A 612 0.75 -15.18 1.53
CA GLU A 612 -0.16 -14.86 2.66
C GLU A 612 0.53 -14.05 3.76
N ILE A 613 1.82 -14.29 3.99
CA ILE A 613 2.58 -13.61 5.04
C ILE A 613 2.75 -12.12 4.72
N ARG A 614 2.98 -11.78 3.44
CA ARG A 614 3.10 -10.38 2.97
C ARG A 614 1.80 -9.57 3.13
N LYS A 615 0.64 -10.22 3.15
CA LYS A 615 -0.67 -9.57 3.33
C LYS A 615 -0.86 -9.02 4.75
N ARG A 616 -0.11 -9.53 5.73
CA ARG A 616 -0.30 -9.23 7.16
C ARG A 616 0.46 -7.98 7.59
N LYS A 617 -0.11 -6.83 7.23
CA LYS A 617 0.40 -5.52 7.62
C LYS A 617 -0.74 -4.60 8.08
N PRO A 618 -0.43 -3.53 8.84
CA PRO A 618 -1.43 -2.54 9.22
C PRO A 618 -2.17 -2.02 8.00
N LYS A 619 -3.52 -2.00 8.03
CA LYS A 619 -4.29 -1.37 6.95
C LYS A 619 -4.31 0.14 7.11
N HIS A 620 -3.97 0.87 6.06
CA HIS A 620 -4.24 2.30 6.00
C HIS A 620 -5.74 2.49 5.78
N ARG A 621 -6.46 2.86 6.85
CA ARG A 621 -7.90 3.07 6.78
C ARG A 621 -8.19 4.54 6.51
N THR A 622 -8.83 4.81 5.39
CA THR A 622 -9.47 6.10 5.14
C THR A 622 -10.77 6.17 5.92
N LEU A 623 -11.46 7.31 5.87
CA LEU A 623 -12.81 7.40 6.44
C LEU A 623 -13.80 6.80 5.44
N GLU A 624 -13.71 5.48 5.21
CA GLU A 624 -14.47 4.68 4.22
C GLU A 624 -15.95 5.10 4.16
N ARG A 625 -16.60 5.13 5.34
CA ARG A 625 -18.01 5.50 5.44
C ARG A 625 -18.32 6.93 4.97
N ILE A 626 -17.38 7.87 5.10
CA ILE A 626 -17.54 9.23 4.56
C ILE A 626 -17.44 9.18 3.04
N GLU A 627 -16.48 8.43 2.51
CA GLU A 627 -16.26 8.30 1.08
C GLU A 627 -17.47 7.68 0.39
N ASP A 628 -17.99 6.57 0.92
CA ASP A 628 -19.23 5.93 0.44
C ASP A 628 -20.42 6.89 0.45
N THR A 629 -20.61 7.66 1.53
CA THR A 629 -21.76 8.57 1.64
C THR A 629 -21.70 9.76 0.68
N VAL A 630 -20.52 10.08 0.14
CA VAL A 630 -20.30 11.21 -0.78
C VAL A 630 -20.03 10.73 -2.21
N ALA A 631 -19.94 9.42 -2.45
CA ALA A 631 -19.70 8.84 -3.77
C ALA A 631 -20.69 9.36 -4.82
N ASP A 632 -22.00 9.20 -4.59
CA ASP A 632 -23.06 9.68 -5.48
C ASP A 632 -22.99 11.20 -5.75
N ALA A 633 -22.64 11.99 -4.71
CA ALA A 633 -22.54 13.43 -4.83
C ALA A 633 -21.33 13.85 -5.68
N ARG A 634 -20.21 13.12 -5.58
CA ARG A 634 -19.03 13.28 -6.45
C ARG A 634 -19.38 12.88 -7.88
N GLU A 635 -20.04 11.75 -8.10
CA GLU A 635 -20.45 11.27 -9.43
C GLU A 635 -21.37 12.29 -10.13
N MET A 636 -22.37 12.82 -9.42
CA MET A 636 -23.23 13.89 -9.94
C MET A 636 -22.47 15.17 -10.27
N ALA A 637 -21.50 15.56 -9.43
CA ALA A 637 -20.65 16.70 -9.70
C ALA A 637 -19.80 16.50 -10.95
N ASP A 638 -19.21 15.32 -11.12
CA ASP A 638 -18.38 14.98 -12.27
C ASP A 638 -19.20 14.94 -13.57
N MET A 639 -20.38 14.32 -13.55
CA MET A 639 -21.32 14.36 -14.69
C MET A 639 -21.66 15.81 -15.10
N GLN A 640 -21.84 16.70 -14.14
CA GLN A 640 -22.09 18.12 -14.41
C GLN A 640 -20.85 18.81 -14.98
N ARG A 641 -19.66 18.59 -14.43
CA ARG A 641 -18.40 19.11 -14.98
C ARG A 641 -18.22 18.67 -16.42
N GLN A 642 -18.38 17.38 -16.70
CA GLN A 642 -18.21 16.81 -18.02
C GLN A 642 -19.21 17.39 -19.02
N LYS A 643 -20.45 17.63 -18.58
CA LYS A 643 -21.45 18.33 -19.39
C LYS A 643 -20.99 19.74 -19.75
N TYR A 644 -20.47 20.52 -18.79
CA TYR A 644 -19.97 21.87 -19.06
C TYR A 644 -18.72 21.89 -19.94
N ILE A 645 -17.82 20.91 -19.80
CA ILE A 645 -16.67 20.73 -20.70
C ILE A 645 -17.15 20.42 -22.12
N THR A 646 -18.07 19.46 -22.27
CA THR A 646 -18.63 19.09 -23.59
C THR A 646 -19.39 20.26 -24.25
N GLU A 647 -20.11 21.05 -23.46
CA GLU A 647 -20.78 22.27 -23.94
C GLU A 647 -19.78 23.34 -24.38
N PHE A 648 -18.67 23.50 -23.65
CA PHE A 648 -17.57 24.38 -24.02
C PHE A 648 -16.90 23.94 -25.33
N ASP A 649 -16.56 22.66 -25.48
CA ASP A 649 -15.91 22.12 -26.68
C ASP A 649 -16.78 22.31 -27.93
N LYS A 650 -18.09 22.04 -27.80
CA LYS A 650 -19.07 22.28 -28.88
C LYS A 650 -19.16 23.76 -29.23
N ALA A 651 -19.13 24.65 -28.24
CA ALA A 651 -19.17 26.09 -28.46
C ALA A 651 -17.88 26.62 -29.11
N GLU A 652 -16.72 26.09 -28.73
CA GLU A 652 -15.43 26.38 -29.34
C GLU A 652 -15.37 25.92 -30.80
N GLN A 653 -15.78 24.69 -31.10
CA GLN A 653 -15.87 24.19 -32.48
C GLN A 653 -16.82 25.05 -33.31
N GLY A 654 -17.96 25.45 -32.75
CA GLY A 654 -18.91 26.37 -33.40
C GLY A 654 -18.30 27.73 -33.70
N ALA A 655 -17.58 28.33 -32.74
CA ALA A 655 -16.93 29.63 -32.91
C ALA A 655 -15.80 29.59 -33.95
N ASN A 656 -14.99 28.53 -33.95
CA ASN A 656 -13.95 28.28 -34.94
C ASN A 656 -14.53 28.08 -36.35
N ALA A 657 -15.63 27.32 -36.47
CA ALA A 657 -16.31 27.11 -37.74
C ALA A 657 -16.97 28.40 -38.27
N GLU A 658 -17.53 29.24 -37.41
CA GLU A 658 -18.10 30.55 -37.77
C GLU A 658 -17.01 31.48 -38.32
N MET A 659 -15.85 31.54 -37.67
CA MET A 659 -14.70 32.29 -38.15
C MET A 659 -14.21 31.78 -39.53
N GLN A 660 -14.03 30.47 -39.70
CA GLN A 660 -13.60 29.89 -40.98
C GLN A 660 -14.59 30.20 -42.11
N LYS A 661 -15.89 30.18 -41.83
CA LYS A 661 -16.92 30.60 -42.80
C LYS A 661 -16.80 32.08 -43.15
N GLU A 662 -16.65 32.97 -42.17
CA GLU A 662 -16.54 34.42 -42.40
C GLU A 662 -15.28 34.76 -43.23
N VAL A 663 -14.15 34.11 -42.95
CA VAL A 663 -12.90 34.28 -43.70
C VAL A 663 -13.04 33.68 -45.11
N GLY A 664 -13.59 32.47 -45.25
CA GLY A 664 -13.75 31.80 -46.54
C GLY A 664 -14.76 32.47 -47.49
N GLU A 665 -15.85 33.06 -46.97
CA GLU A 665 -16.77 33.88 -47.78
C GLU A 665 -16.10 35.16 -48.30
N PHE A 666 -15.14 35.70 -47.55
CA PHE A 666 -14.41 36.89 -47.93
C PHE A 666 -13.29 36.58 -48.94
N GLU A 667 -12.59 35.46 -48.77
CA GLU A 667 -11.63 34.93 -49.75
C GLU A 667 -12.30 34.70 -51.11
N LYS A 668 -13.47 34.05 -51.14
CA LYS A 668 -14.26 33.86 -52.36
C LYS A 668 -14.63 35.18 -53.04
N LYS A 669 -15.02 36.21 -52.28
CA LYS A 669 -15.33 37.54 -52.85
C LYS A 669 -14.10 38.21 -53.48
N ILE A 670 -12.89 37.95 -52.96
CA ILE A 670 -11.66 38.46 -53.55
C ILE A 670 -11.32 37.68 -54.83
N GLU A 671 -11.46 36.36 -54.82
CA GLU A 671 -11.25 35.49 -55.98
C GLU A 671 -12.23 35.80 -57.14
N ASP A 672 -13.50 36.08 -56.82
CA ASP A 672 -14.52 36.54 -57.77
C ASP A 672 -14.18 37.92 -58.37
N MET A 673 -13.52 38.80 -57.60
CA MET A 673 -13.04 40.10 -58.09
C MET A 673 -11.78 39.98 -58.96
N GLU A 674 -10.89 39.03 -58.64
CA GLU A 674 -9.68 38.76 -59.43
C GLU A 674 -9.98 38.10 -60.78
N SER A 675 -10.98 37.21 -60.84
CA SER A 675 -11.42 36.53 -62.06
C SER A 675 -12.23 37.41 -63.03
N GLY A 676 -12.75 38.56 -62.57
CA GLY A 676 -13.57 39.50 -63.35
C GLY A 676 -12.85 40.40 -64.37
N GLY A 677 -11.52 40.30 -64.51
CA GLY A 677 -10.82 40.79 -65.71
C GLY A 677 -10.66 42.30 -65.90
N ASN A 678 -10.69 43.14 -64.86
CA ASN A 678 -10.27 44.55 -64.96
C ASN A 678 -9.56 45.00 -63.67
N THR A 679 -8.23 45.01 -63.66
CA THR A 679 -7.45 45.09 -62.41
C THR A 679 -6.68 46.41 -62.29
N ASP A 680 -7.14 47.31 -61.42
CA ASP A 680 -6.25 48.25 -60.74
C ASP A 680 -5.39 47.44 -59.77
N ARG A 681 -4.08 47.32 -60.02
CA ARG A 681 -3.12 46.66 -59.10
C ARG A 681 -3.20 47.21 -57.68
N GLN A 682 -3.60 48.48 -57.54
CA GLN A 682 -3.88 49.13 -56.26
C GLN A 682 -5.13 48.60 -55.55
N ALA A 683 -6.21 48.28 -56.29
CA ALA A 683 -7.44 47.76 -55.70
C ALA A 683 -7.25 46.33 -55.15
N ALA A 684 -6.50 45.48 -55.85
CA ALA A 684 -6.13 44.15 -55.37
C ALA A 684 -5.24 44.22 -54.11
N MET A 685 -4.25 45.12 -54.09
CA MET A 685 -3.39 45.31 -52.91
C MET A 685 -4.16 45.86 -51.69
N GLN A 686 -5.16 46.72 -51.92
CA GLN A 686 -6.08 47.19 -50.88
C GLN A 686 -7.01 46.07 -50.38
N ALA A 687 -7.52 45.20 -51.25
CA ALA A 687 -8.35 44.06 -50.87
C ALA A 687 -7.57 43.05 -50.00
N VAL A 688 -6.30 42.78 -50.34
CA VAL A 688 -5.40 41.92 -49.54
C VAL A 688 -5.08 42.54 -48.18
N GLN A 689 -4.80 43.85 -48.11
CA GLN A 689 -4.64 44.54 -46.82
C GLN A 689 -5.93 44.52 -45.98
N GLN A 690 -7.09 44.68 -46.61
CA GLN A 690 -8.38 44.57 -45.95
C GLN A 690 -8.64 43.16 -45.42
N LEU A 691 -8.30 42.10 -46.16
CA LEU A 691 -8.38 40.71 -45.70
C LEU A 691 -7.51 40.50 -44.47
N ALA A 692 -6.24 40.90 -44.50
CA ALA A 692 -5.34 40.77 -43.36
C ALA A 692 -5.85 41.53 -42.12
N SER A 693 -6.45 42.72 -42.32
CA SER A 693 -7.04 43.51 -41.23
C SER A 693 -8.30 42.85 -40.64
N ARG A 694 -9.16 42.26 -41.48
CA ARG A 694 -10.37 41.56 -41.05
C ARG A 694 -10.07 40.24 -40.39
N GLN A 695 -9.09 39.49 -40.90
CA GLN A 695 -8.63 38.25 -40.30
C GLN A 695 -8.10 38.50 -38.88
N ARG A 696 -7.31 39.57 -38.67
CA ARG A 696 -6.88 39.98 -37.32
C ARG A 696 -8.04 40.38 -36.41
N LEU A 697 -9.05 41.08 -36.92
CA LEU A 697 -10.24 41.45 -36.14
C LEU A 697 -11.12 40.25 -35.80
N ALA A 698 -11.31 39.32 -36.75
CA ALA A 698 -12.02 38.07 -36.55
C ALA A 698 -11.31 37.20 -35.52
N GLN A 699 -9.98 37.12 -35.59
CA GLN A 699 -9.17 36.38 -34.62
C GLN A 699 -9.25 36.99 -33.21
N ARG A 700 -9.15 38.31 -33.08
CA ARG A 700 -9.38 38.98 -31.77
C ARG A 700 -10.80 38.74 -31.24
N ARG A 701 -11.82 38.75 -32.10
CA ARG A 701 -13.21 38.46 -31.71
C ARG A 701 -13.34 37.00 -31.24
N LEU A 702 -12.73 36.07 -31.95
CA LEU A 702 -12.67 34.66 -31.57
C LEU A 702 -12.00 34.53 -30.19
N ASP A 703 -10.82 35.13 -30.00
CA ASP A 703 -10.10 35.10 -28.72
C ASP A 703 -10.99 35.62 -27.58
N THR A 704 -11.69 36.75 -27.78
CA THR A 704 -12.60 37.28 -26.76
C THR A 704 -13.81 36.39 -26.50
N LYS A 705 -14.37 35.74 -27.54
CA LYS A 705 -15.48 34.78 -27.39
C LYS A 705 -15.01 33.54 -26.64
N LEU A 706 -13.84 33.00 -26.97
CA LEU A 706 -13.23 31.86 -26.29
C LEU A 706 -12.93 32.18 -24.83
N GLU A 707 -12.40 33.36 -24.54
CA GLU A 707 -12.15 33.80 -23.16
C GLU A 707 -13.46 33.93 -22.36
N GLN A 708 -14.52 34.46 -22.96
CA GLN A 708 -15.85 34.52 -22.33
C GLN A 708 -16.44 33.13 -22.08
N LEU A 709 -16.36 32.21 -23.05
CA LEU A 709 -16.80 30.82 -22.90
C LEU A 709 -16.02 30.10 -21.81
N LYS A 710 -14.70 30.32 -21.75
CA LYS A 710 -13.83 29.74 -20.73
C LYS A 710 -14.19 30.23 -19.34
N ARG A 711 -14.38 31.55 -19.16
CA ARG A 711 -14.83 32.12 -17.88
C ARG A 711 -16.19 31.59 -17.44
N LYS A 712 -17.12 31.39 -18.39
CA LYS A 712 -18.44 30.83 -18.10
C LYS A 712 -18.32 29.37 -17.60
N ARG A 713 -17.56 28.55 -18.32
CA ARG A 713 -17.26 27.17 -17.94
C ARG A 713 -16.62 27.10 -16.54
N ASP A 714 -15.60 27.93 -16.30
CA ASP A 714 -14.88 27.94 -15.01
C ASP A 714 -15.81 28.33 -13.85
N ALA A 715 -16.70 29.31 -14.05
CA ALA A 715 -17.69 29.69 -13.04
C ALA A 715 -18.74 28.60 -12.76
N GLU A 716 -19.18 27.87 -13.79
CA GLU A 716 -20.10 26.74 -13.65
C GLU A 716 -19.43 25.56 -12.93
N ILE A 717 -18.18 25.24 -13.26
CA ILE A 717 -17.38 24.21 -12.56
C ILE A 717 -17.17 24.60 -11.08
N GLU A 718 -16.80 25.85 -10.80
CA GLU A 718 -16.61 26.34 -9.43
C GLU A 718 -17.92 26.27 -8.61
N GLN A 719 -19.07 26.49 -9.24
CA GLN A 719 -20.36 26.31 -8.58
C GLN A 719 -20.63 24.85 -8.21
N VAL A 720 -20.29 23.92 -9.10
CA VAL A 720 -20.38 22.48 -8.85
C VAL A 720 -19.46 22.08 -7.69
N GLU A 721 -18.20 22.51 -7.71
CA GLU A 721 -17.23 22.23 -6.64
C GLU A 721 -17.69 22.75 -5.28
N ARG A 722 -18.17 24.00 -5.21
CA ARG A 722 -18.73 24.55 -3.98
C ARG A 722 -19.92 23.75 -3.43
N SER A 723 -20.78 23.24 -4.32
CA SER A 723 -21.92 22.42 -3.92
C SER A 723 -21.51 21.05 -3.39
N LEU A 724 -20.47 20.46 -4.01
CA LEU A 724 -19.87 19.20 -3.58
C LEU A 724 -19.20 19.35 -2.20
N GLU A 725 -18.37 20.38 -2.02
CA GLU A 725 -17.71 20.67 -0.74
C GLU A 725 -18.71 20.91 0.39
N ALA A 726 -19.80 21.62 0.12
CA ALA A 726 -20.86 21.85 1.10
C ALA A 726 -21.54 20.53 1.53
N THR A 727 -21.70 19.59 0.60
CA THR A 727 -22.28 18.26 0.86
C THR A 727 -21.32 17.41 1.68
N ILE A 728 -20.04 17.34 1.28
CA ILE A 728 -18.97 16.67 2.04
C ILE A 728 -18.94 17.17 3.48
N ARG A 729 -18.92 18.50 3.65
CA ARG A 729 -18.84 19.12 4.97
C ARG A 729 -20.05 18.79 5.85
N ARG A 730 -21.25 18.77 5.27
CA ARG A 730 -22.48 18.40 5.99
C ARG A 730 -22.40 16.96 6.52
N GLU A 731 -21.95 16.02 5.69
CA GLU A 731 -21.80 14.62 6.10
C GLU A 731 -20.71 14.46 7.18
N GLN A 732 -19.56 15.12 7.01
CA GLN A 732 -18.51 15.14 8.02
C GLN A 732 -19.00 15.69 9.35
N ASP A 733 -19.75 16.80 9.35
CA ASP A 733 -20.25 17.42 10.57
C ASP A 733 -21.33 16.56 11.25
N TRP A 734 -22.17 15.87 10.48
CA TRP A 734 -23.11 14.88 11.01
C TRP A 734 -22.40 13.71 11.70
N GLN A 735 -21.35 13.16 11.08
CA GLN A 735 -20.58 12.08 11.68
C GLN A 735 -19.81 12.52 12.93
N LYS A 736 -19.22 13.73 12.93
CA LYS A 736 -18.63 14.32 14.15
C LYS A 736 -19.65 14.43 15.27
N TRP A 737 -20.88 14.84 14.95
CA TRP A 737 -21.95 14.95 15.92
C TRP A 737 -22.35 13.58 16.51
N LEU A 738 -22.46 12.54 15.67
CA LEU A 738 -22.68 11.17 16.13
C LEU A 738 -21.53 10.67 17.02
N ALA A 739 -20.28 10.93 16.65
CA ALA A 739 -19.11 10.51 17.42
C ALA A 739 -19.10 11.10 18.85
N VAL A 740 -19.70 12.29 19.06
CA VAL A 740 -19.84 12.90 20.38
C VAL A 740 -21.06 12.38 21.14
N MET A 741 -22.20 12.19 20.46
CA MET A 741 -23.47 11.85 21.11
C MET A 741 -23.64 10.35 21.40
N LEU A 742 -23.00 9.47 20.65
CA LEU A 742 -23.21 8.01 20.72
C LEU A 742 -22.46 7.33 21.89
N PRO A 743 -21.18 7.65 22.19
CA PRO A 743 -20.45 7.04 23.32
C PRO A 743 -21.11 7.12 24.70
N PRO A 744 -21.81 8.21 25.11
CA PRO A 744 -22.48 8.26 26.41
C PRO A 744 -23.77 7.42 26.48
N ILE A 745 -24.33 6.94 25.37
CA ILE A 745 -25.61 6.22 25.35
C ILE A 745 -25.52 4.88 26.10
N PRO A 746 -24.58 3.94 25.81
CA PRO A 746 -24.50 2.68 26.54
C PRO A 746 -24.40 2.82 28.07
N PRO A 747 -23.52 3.67 28.64
CA PRO A 747 -23.47 3.83 30.10
C PRO A 747 -24.76 4.47 30.66
N LEU A 748 -25.41 5.39 29.93
CA LEU A 748 -26.70 5.94 30.34
C LEU A 748 -27.81 4.89 30.35
N VAL A 749 -27.86 3.99 29.36
CA VAL A 749 -28.83 2.89 29.30
C VAL A 749 -28.62 1.94 30.49
N VAL A 750 -27.38 1.57 30.79
CA VAL A 750 -27.06 0.74 31.97
C VAL A 750 -27.45 1.45 33.26
N ALA A 751 -27.13 2.74 33.39
CA ALA A 751 -27.49 3.55 34.55
C ALA A 751 -29.01 3.63 34.75
N PHE A 752 -29.76 3.85 33.66
CA PHE A 752 -31.22 3.88 33.67
C PHE A 752 -31.79 2.52 34.07
N PHE A 753 -31.32 1.42 33.45
CA PHE A 753 -31.74 0.07 33.80
C PHE A 753 -31.51 -0.24 35.29
N VAL A 754 -30.32 0.07 35.82
CA VAL A 754 -29.99 -0.11 37.23
C VAL A 754 -30.87 0.76 38.13
N PHE A 755 -31.11 2.01 37.76
CA PHE A 755 -31.98 2.93 38.50
C PHE A 755 -33.42 2.40 38.61
N PHE A 756 -34.02 1.98 37.50
CA PHE A 756 -35.38 1.44 37.49
C PHE A 756 -35.48 0.11 38.21
N ARG A 757 -34.52 -0.80 38.00
CA ARG A 757 -34.47 -2.08 38.70
C ARG A 757 -34.35 -1.89 40.21
N ARG A 758 -33.48 -1.00 40.67
CA ARG A 758 -33.34 -0.65 42.09
C ARG A 758 -34.65 -0.08 42.65
N ARG A 759 -35.28 0.86 41.93
CA ARG A 759 -36.54 1.49 42.36
C ARG A 759 -37.71 0.50 42.39
N ALA A 760 -37.73 -0.49 41.50
CA ALA A 760 -38.72 -1.57 41.52
C ALA A 760 -38.52 -2.49 42.73
N GLN A 761 -37.29 -2.91 43.00
CA GLN A 761 -36.96 -3.75 44.17
C GLN A 761 -37.20 -3.04 45.51
N GLU A 762 -36.95 -1.73 45.59
CA GLU A 762 -37.30 -0.91 46.76
C GLU A 762 -38.83 -0.88 47.02
N ARG A 763 -39.67 -1.12 45.99
CA ARG A 763 -41.14 -1.17 46.13
C ARG A 763 -41.67 -2.56 46.51
N GLU A 764 -40.94 -3.64 46.27
CA GLU A 764 -41.38 -5.01 46.58
C GLU A 764 -41.39 -5.33 48.09
N GLY A 765 -40.68 -4.56 48.92
CA GLY A 765 -40.63 -4.73 50.37
C GLY A 765 -41.45 -3.72 51.20
N VAL A 766 -42.11 -2.74 50.56
CA VAL A 766 -42.84 -1.67 51.26
C VAL A 766 -44.32 -2.03 51.32
N ALA A 767 -44.88 -2.15 52.54
CA ALA A 767 -46.31 -2.35 52.74
C ALA A 767 -47.10 -1.26 51.97
N LYS A 768 -48.13 -1.67 51.20
CA LYS A 768 -48.96 -0.77 50.37
C LYS A 768 -49.49 0.48 51.11
N SER A 769 -49.59 0.43 52.45
CA SER A 769 -50.00 1.55 53.30
C SER A 769 -48.95 2.66 53.51
N ARG A 770 -47.70 2.46 53.06
CA ARG A 770 -46.61 3.45 53.19
C ARG A 770 -46.13 4.02 51.84
N LEU A 771 -46.71 3.59 50.72
CA LEU A 771 -46.49 4.22 49.41
C LEU A 771 -47.39 5.47 49.32
N ARG A 772 -46.84 6.64 49.65
CA ARG A 772 -47.40 7.94 49.26
C ARG A 772 -46.74 8.41 47.98
#